data_AF-A0A536Y421-F1
#
_entry.id   AF-A0A536Y421-F1
#
_cell.length_a   1.000
_cell.length_b   1.000
_cell.length_c   1.000
_cell.angle_alpha   90.00
_cell.angle_beta   90.00
_cell.angle_gamma   90.00
#
_symmetry.space_group_name_H-M   'P 1'
#
loop_
_entity.id
_entity.type
_entity.pdbx_description
1 polymer ?
#
loop_
_entity_poly.entity_id
_entity_poly.type
_entity_poly.pdbx_seq_one_letter_code
_entity_poly.pdbx_strand_id
1 'polypeptide(L)'
;MSLDGGNTWLPANTAVIGSLDADEDGDSINDDNDKEFIAVGPDVFDTTKDRFAVTFQRSGVIYASTSPDGLTWCAPVIVGGVDGHRDNGDLRAPSGHSIDAIPRFGPNGELYVVWEEWGTAGVSHVMFDVSYDGGKTWGGGLDQKVFFDTDKSNLDSGDKLVLDQTISMLKADPTLIVTVAGHTDTKASDAYNDGLSERRAASVSQYLVTHDIDPGRIVQVGFGENRLAVPTADEVDEVGNRRVEISLDRLIYTGNVNVFNDPASGGRYDIPAQPVRGVWMGLSMDVDHSGGVNNGRIYVSLTDQADRDGDDDSKNPTDHNNTDIFVLASDDDGRRWNALGDAPVRVNDDEGDASQFHAWLGVDQKSGDVAVSWYDARNDQDATPNDEVQYFAALSTDGGKHWSNNVQVSDGMSDTSKLGVGVDYGDYSGLAFVDGTIDMTWTDNSNSTGDNPDHVHSLTDVYFDHIKLADGDHSIARGSSTGIGIAVAVNVADVTADASIGKATISADGVIVQALMLTSGDDSSHHFSAKATSGASGADTGVAGSLAINIGLSHAHATLAPNATVTVTDNGDVKLIAQSFALNEASAAAHQSKAGKVGVGASIALNIGTTDTTATIGDEVTIGGAHEVLLDASSKNDMTTVATGGSAGKTAVTPVVAISVANNDSHATLGALTDDSTGDAQAMTIKGSLKASAAHAGSVHTSAEGNTKSADTGVGISIALTIASDTALATTARDLTAAGAVTFSARSTGSDDALAKASSAGGEQT
;
A
#
# COMPACT_ATOMS: atom_id res chain seq x y z
N MET A 1 -17.50 2.34 22.19
CA MET A 1 -17.07 1.52 21.03
C MET A 1 -18.30 1.00 20.32
N SER A 2 -18.29 0.99 18.98
CA SER A 2 -19.36 0.43 18.17
C SER A 2 -18.95 -0.95 17.63
N LEU A 3 -19.90 -1.89 17.60
CA LEU A 3 -19.71 -3.26 17.10
C LEU A 3 -20.47 -3.50 15.78
N ASP A 4 -21.04 -2.44 15.19
CA ASP A 4 -21.99 -2.50 14.10
C ASP A 4 -21.79 -1.37 13.07
N GLY A 5 -20.53 -0.98 12.85
CA GLY A 5 -20.18 0.04 11.87
C GLY A 5 -20.65 1.44 12.23
N GLY A 6 -20.66 1.79 13.53
CA GLY A 6 -21.01 3.11 14.05
C GLY A 6 -22.50 3.29 14.41
N ASN A 7 -23.35 2.30 14.16
CA ASN A 7 -24.81 2.42 14.36
C ASN A 7 -25.22 2.45 15.85
N THR A 8 -24.51 1.72 16.71
CA THR A 8 -24.70 1.75 18.16
C THR A 8 -23.36 1.83 18.88
N TRP A 9 -23.33 2.58 19.99
CA TRP A 9 -22.16 2.78 20.82
C TRP A 9 -22.41 2.17 22.20
N LEU A 10 -21.54 1.26 22.63
CA LEU A 10 -21.56 0.73 23.99
C LEU A 10 -21.32 1.89 24.98
N PRO A 11 -22.03 1.91 26.14
CA PRO A 11 -21.82 2.91 27.18
C PRO A 11 -20.35 2.92 27.60
N ALA A 12 -19.73 4.10 27.60
CA ALA A 12 -18.30 4.29 27.80
C ALA A 12 -17.81 3.74 29.14
N ASN A 13 -16.71 2.98 29.13
CA ASN A 13 -15.66 3.25 30.11
C ASN A 13 -15.00 4.53 29.62
N THR A 14 -15.26 5.65 30.28
CA THR A 14 -14.78 7.01 29.98
C THR A 14 -13.26 7.19 30.17
N ALA A 15 -12.47 6.11 30.06
CA ALA A 15 -11.05 6.07 30.43
C ALA A 15 -10.13 5.61 29.29
N VAL A 16 -10.63 5.52 28.05
CA VAL A 16 -9.89 4.84 26.97
C VAL A 16 -8.63 5.59 26.52
N ILE A 17 -8.65 6.93 26.55
CA ILE A 17 -7.46 7.80 26.43
C ILE A 17 -7.62 8.97 27.42
N GLY A 18 -8.13 8.65 28.62
CA GLY A 18 -8.56 9.65 29.61
C GLY A 18 -7.60 9.82 30.79
N SER A 19 -6.36 9.35 30.68
CA SER A 19 -5.35 9.56 31.73
C SER A 19 -3.94 9.62 31.13
N LEU A 20 -3.69 10.63 30.32
CA LEU A 20 -2.48 11.43 30.51
C LEU A 20 -2.94 12.69 31.28
N ASP A 21 -3.30 12.50 32.55
CA ASP A 21 -3.75 13.58 33.44
C ASP A 21 -2.55 14.49 33.78
N ALA A 22 -2.44 15.64 33.11
CA ALA A 22 -1.59 16.84 33.34
C ALA A 22 -1.38 17.50 31.94
N ASP A 23 -1.51 18.79 31.64
CA ASP A 23 -0.94 19.97 32.31
C ASP A 23 0.36 19.61 33.03
N GLU A 24 1.26 18.97 32.27
CA GLU A 24 2.53 18.43 32.79
C GLU A 24 3.46 19.55 33.26
N ASP A 25 3.24 20.79 32.82
CA ASP A 25 4.05 21.95 33.19
C ASP A 25 3.36 22.94 34.15
N GLY A 26 2.08 22.72 34.49
CA GLY A 26 1.34 23.51 35.49
C GLY A 26 1.06 24.94 35.04
N ASP A 27 1.17 25.17 33.75
CA ASP A 27 0.97 26.44 33.08
C ASP A 27 -0.52 26.48 32.70
N SER A 28 -1.21 27.55 33.08
CA SER A 28 -2.68 27.61 32.98
C SER A 28 -3.23 27.67 31.54
N ILE A 29 -2.42 27.31 30.54
CA ILE A 29 -2.73 27.27 29.13
C ILE A 29 -2.94 25.78 28.77
N ASN A 30 -4.09 25.44 28.18
CA ASN A 30 -4.32 24.08 27.68
C ASN A 30 -3.70 23.98 26.28
N ASP A 31 -2.38 23.85 26.19
CA ASP A 31 -1.62 23.72 24.93
C ASP A 31 -1.15 22.28 24.62
N ASP A 32 -1.44 21.32 25.49
CA ASP A 32 -1.09 19.88 25.35
C ASP A 32 -1.87 19.08 24.28
N ASN A 33 -2.49 19.69 23.26
CA ASN A 33 -3.34 18.95 22.29
C ASN A 33 -2.98 19.22 20.82
N ASP A 34 -2.20 18.32 20.24
CA ASP A 34 -2.10 18.16 18.78
C ASP A 34 -3.21 17.25 18.24
N LYS A 35 -3.51 17.37 16.94
CA LYS A 35 -4.61 16.64 16.26
C LYS A 35 -4.39 15.13 16.33
N GLU A 36 -5.35 14.40 16.86
CA GLU A 36 -5.33 12.94 16.82
C GLU A 36 -5.81 12.42 15.46
N PHE A 37 -5.00 11.55 14.84
CA PHE A 37 -5.36 10.87 13.61
C PHE A 37 -5.66 9.41 13.90
N ILE A 38 -6.76 8.92 13.32
CA ILE A 38 -7.19 7.53 13.45
C ILE A 38 -7.11 6.82 12.11
N ALA A 39 -6.70 5.56 12.15
CA ALA A 39 -6.76 4.64 11.02
C ALA A 39 -7.53 3.39 11.41
N VAL A 40 -8.18 2.80 10.41
CA VAL A 40 -8.82 1.49 10.50
C VAL A 40 -8.24 0.63 9.39
N GLY A 41 -7.88 -0.60 9.71
CA GLY A 41 -7.32 -1.51 8.72
C GLY A 41 -7.15 -2.93 9.25
N PRO A 42 -6.63 -3.85 8.41
CA PRO A 42 -6.52 -5.26 8.76
C PRO A 42 -5.60 -5.49 9.95
N ASP A 43 -5.96 -6.43 10.84
CA ASP A 43 -5.09 -6.87 11.91
C ASP A 43 -3.95 -7.75 11.38
N VAL A 44 -2.72 -7.49 11.83
CA VAL A 44 -1.51 -8.23 11.41
C VAL A 44 -1.51 -9.71 11.81
N PHE A 45 -2.32 -10.12 12.78
CA PHE A 45 -2.44 -11.51 13.24
C PHE A 45 -3.67 -12.22 12.67
N ASP A 46 -4.66 -11.47 12.17
CA ASP A 46 -5.89 -11.98 11.56
C ASP A 46 -6.50 -10.92 10.63
N THR A 47 -6.11 -10.94 9.35
CA THR A 47 -6.53 -9.98 8.32
C THR A 47 -8.03 -10.00 8.02
N THR A 48 -8.79 -10.93 8.60
CA THR A 48 -10.26 -10.95 8.55
C THR A 48 -10.93 -10.04 9.57
N LYS A 49 -10.14 -9.38 10.43
CA LYS A 49 -10.60 -8.45 11.46
C LYS A 49 -9.97 -7.07 11.28
N ASP A 50 -10.74 -6.07 11.67
CA ASP A 50 -10.26 -4.69 11.71
C ASP A 50 -9.58 -4.37 13.04
N ARG A 51 -8.60 -3.48 12.95
CA ARG A 51 -7.92 -2.85 14.09
C ARG A 51 -7.96 -1.34 13.94
N PHE A 52 -8.04 -0.67 15.08
CA PHE A 52 -7.96 0.79 15.16
C PHE A 52 -6.57 1.19 15.66
N ALA A 53 -5.96 2.15 14.97
CA ALA A 53 -4.72 2.80 15.36
C ALA A 53 -4.98 4.29 15.52
N VAL A 54 -4.44 4.88 16.58
CA VAL A 54 -4.46 6.33 16.80
C VAL A 54 -3.03 6.81 17.00
N THR A 55 -2.69 7.90 16.32
CA THR A 55 -1.45 8.64 16.57
C THR A 55 -1.75 10.09 16.91
N PHE A 56 -0.88 10.67 17.72
CA PHE A 56 -0.97 12.04 18.19
C PHE A 56 0.41 12.51 18.61
N GLN A 57 0.61 13.82 18.75
CA GLN A 57 1.83 14.34 19.35
C GLN A 57 1.65 14.68 20.81
N ARG A 58 2.70 14.35 21.56
CA ARG A 58 2.91 14.79 22.94
C ARG A 58 4.36 14.50 23.29
N SER A 59 5.25 15.46 23.03
CA SER A 59 6.70 15.27 23.24
C SER A 59 7.29 14.11 22.43
N GLY A 60 6.93 14.09 21.14
CA GLY A 60 7.18 13.02 20.18
C GLY A 60 5.88 12.47 19.58
N VAL A 61 6.04 11.59 18.60
CA VAL A 61 4.93 10.91 17.93
C VAL A 61 4.51 9.71 18.78
N ILE A 62 3.30 9.78 19.31
CA ILE A 62 2.69 8.74 20.13
C ILE A 62 1.79 7.88 19.27
N TYR A 63 1.83 6.57 19.51
CA TYR A 63 0.95 5.59 18.92
C TYR A 63 0.23 4.76 19.99
N ALA A 64 -1.05 4.48 19.74
CA ALA A 64 -1.80 3.47 20.45
C ALA A 64 -2.73 2.71 19.48
N SER A 65 -3.10 1.49 19.83
CA SER A 65 -4.01 0.69 19.01
C SER A 65 -4.85 -0.28 19.82
N THR A 66 -5.94 -0.75 19.23
CA THR A 66 -6.80 -1.77 19.84
C THR A 66 -6.20 -3.17 19.75
N SER A 67 -6.67 -4.08 20.59
CA SER A 67 -6.51 -5.52 20.45
C SER A 67 -7.19 -6.03 19.16
N PRO A 68 -6.89 -7.26 18.70
CA PRO A 68 -7.48 -7.81 17.47
C PRO A 68 -9.01 -7.97 17.49
N ASP A 69 -9.64 -7.94 18.67
CA ASP A 69 -11.10 -7.93 18.83
C ASP A 69 -11.68 -6.51 18.90
N GLY A 70 -10.84 -5.49 18.75
CA GLY A 70 -11.17 -4.07 18.85
C GLY A 70 -11.34 -3.57 20.28
N LEU A 71 -11.38 -4.44 21.31
CA LEU A 71 -11.98 -4.10 22.62
C LEU A 71 -11.06 -3.36 23.60
N THR A 72 -9.75 -3.55 23.52
CA THR A 72 -8.79 -3.08 24.53
C THR A 72 -7.67 -2.31 23.86
N TRP A 73 -7.28 -1.14 24.40
CA TRP A 73 -6.15 -0.38 23.86
C TRP A 73 -4.83 -0.82 24.49
N CYS A 74 -3.76 -0.82 23.69
CA CYS A 74 -2.40 -0.97 24.20
C CYS A 74 -1.99 0.28 25.00
N ALA A 75 -0.94 0.14 25.81
CA ALA A 75 -0.28 1.33 26.36
C ALA A 75 0.29 2.15 25.19
N PRO A 76 0.22 3.50 25.26
CA PRO A 76 0.85 4.35 24.27
C PRO A 76 2.36 4.10 24.19
N VAL A 77 2.90 4.10 22.98
CA VAL A 77 4.34 3.99 22.72
C VAL A 77 4.79 5.15 21.84
N ILE A 78 6.07 5.48 21.93
CA ILE A 78 6.67 6.53 21.12
C ILE A 78 7.25 5.90 19.87
N VAL A 79 6.88 6.43 18.73
CA VAL A 79 7.31 5.99 17.41
C VAL A 79 8.58 6.75 17.00
N GLY A 80 8.55 8.08 17.11
CA GLY A 80 9.63 8.96 16.69
C GLY A 80 9.38 10.38 17.20
N GLY A 81 10.01 11.39 16.59
CA GLY A 81 9.72 12.81 16.89
C GLY A 81 10.22 13.34 18.22
N VAL A 82 11.04 12.56 18.93
CA VAL A 82 11.64 12.96 20.20
C VAL A 82 12.86 13.82 19.94
N ASP A 83 12.97 14.97 20.60
CA ASP A 83 14.16 15.82 20.54
C ASP A 83 14.88 15.96 21.89
N GLY A 84 16.03 16.63 21.86
CA GLY A 84 16.84 16.94 23.04
C GLY A 84 16.59 18.33 23.62
N HIS A 85 15.50 19.00 23.23
CA HIS A 85 15.16 20.33 23.75
C HIS A 85 14.63 20.23 25.19
N ARG A 86 14.72 21.36 25.92
CA ARG A 86 14.55 21.43 27.37
C ARG A 86 13.45 22.42 27.70
N ASP A 87 12.25 21.93 27.99
CA ASP A 87 11.15 22.79 28.39
C ASP A 87 11.38 23.36 29.79
N ASN A 88 11.38 24.69 29.92
CA ASN A 88 11.59 25.42 31.18
C ASN A 88 12.81 24.99 32.03
N GLY A 89 13.81 24.38 31.40
CA GLY A 89 15.02 23.88 32.06
C GLY A 89 14.84 22.54 32.78
N ASP A 90 13.67 21.88 32.64
CA ASP A 90 13.48 20.50 33.06
C ASP A 90 14.10 19.55 32.03
N LEU A 91 14.76 18.50 32.53
CA LEU A 91 15.36 17.42 31.75
C LEU A 91 14.40 16.22 31.60
N ARG A 92 13.25 16.26 32.28
CA ARG A 92 12.39 15.10 32.51
C ARG A 92 11.32 14.90 31.44
N ALA A 93 10.93 15.97 30.74
CA ALA A 93 10.07 15.90 29.58
C ALA A 93 10.94 16.08 28.31
N PRO A 94 10.93 15.13 27.35
CA PRO A 94 11.31 15.53 26.01
C PRO A 94 10.34 16.62 25.54
N SER A 95 10.82 17.53 24.72
CA SER A 95 9.95 18.25 23.79
C SER A 95 9.92 17.48 22.47
N GLY A 96 8.99 17.84 21.60
CA GLY A 96 8.95 17.31 20.24
C GLY A 96 8.72 18.44 19.26
N HIS A 97 9.50 18.45 18.18
CA HIS A 97 9.27 19.32 17.03
C HIS A 97 8.44 18.61 15.95
N SER A 98 7.49 17.76 16.35
CA SER A 98 6.70 16.97 15.40
C SER A 98 5.27 17.47 15.30
N ILE A 99 4.69 17.49 14.10
CA ILE A 99 3.27 17.74 13.85
C ILE A 99 2.69 16.77 12.79
N ASP A 100 1.37 16.62 12.72
CA ASP A 100 0.65 15.81 11.73
C ASP A 100 1.07 14.33 11.67
N ALA A 101 1.04 13.64 12.82
CA ALA A 101 1.32 12.20 12.87
C ALA A 101 0.15 11.38 12.33
N ILE A 102 0.28 10.83 11.13
CA ILE A 102 -0.80 10.17 10.40
C ILE A 102 -0.53 8.66 10.32
N PRO A 103 -1.40 7.80 10.87
CA PRO A 103 -1.26 6.37 10.77
C PRO A 103 -1.99 5.84 9.54
N ARG A 104 -1.46 4.78 8.90
CA ARG A 104 -2.19 3.94 7.95
C ARG A 104 -1.79 2.49 8.12
N PHE A 105 -2.73 1.59 7.86
CA PHE A 105 -2.42 0.17 7.74
C PHE A 105 -1.96 -0.14 6.31
N GLY A 106 -1.11 -1.16 6.17
CA GLY A 106 -0.81 -1.83 4.92
C GLY A 106 -1.74 -3.03 4.67
N PRO A 107 -1.68 -3.63 3.46
CA PRO A 107 -2.58 -4.70 3.07
C PRO A 107 -2.39 -5.99 3.88
N ASN A 108 -1.21 -6.18 4.50
CA ASN A 108 -0.91 -7.35 5.33
C ASN A 108 -0.88 -7.03 6.83
N GLY A 109 -1.44 -5.89 7.23
CA GLY A 109 -1.46 -5.44 8.63
C GLY A 109 -0.16 -4.77 9.09
N GLU A 110 0.73 -4.41 8.15
CA GLU A 110 1.77 -3.44 8.43
C GLU A 110 1.15 -2.14 8.94
N LEU A 111 1.90 -1.39 9.72
CA LEU A 111 1.46 -0.09 10.21
C LEU A 111 2.51 0.94 9.84
N TYR A 112 2.07 1.99 9.15
CA TYR A 112 2.88 3.09 8.70
C TYR A 112 2.49 4.35 9.44
N VAL A 113 3.47 5.17 9.82
CA VAL A 113 3.24 6.49 10.38
C VAL A 113 4.12 7.48 9.65
N VAL A 114 3.52 8.55 9.15
CA VAL A 114 4.22 9.72 8.62
C VAL A 114 4.00 10.89 9.56
N TRP A 115 4.99 11.76 9.71
CA TRP A 115 4.85 13.00 10.47
C TRP A 115 5.75 14.10 9.91
N GLU A 116 5.42 15.35 10.20
CA GLU A 116 6.28 16.50 9.92
C GLU A 116 7.20 16.73 11.13
N GLU A 117 8.50 16.96 10.90
CA GLU A 117 9.43 17.49 11.88
C GLU A 117 9.95 18.86 11.46
N TRP A 118 9.77 19.87 12.31
CA TRP A 118 10.26 21.21 12.05
C TRP A 118 11.57 21.45 12.82
N GLY A 119 12.72 21.21 12.16
CA GLY A 119 14.03 21.38 12.80
C GLY A 119 14.32 22.81 13.28
N THR A 120 15.47 23.04 13.92
CA THR A 120 15.89 24.38 14.42
C THR A 120 16.24 25.41 13.33
N ALA A 121 16.03 25.11 12.04
CA ALA A 121 16.48 25.93 10.92
C ALA A 121 15.50 25.96 9.75
N GLY A 122 14.22 26.21 10.03
CA GLY A 122 13.23 26.66 9.03
C GLY A 122 13.09 25.87 7.75
N VAL A 123 13.31 24.57 7.89
CA VAL A 123 13.13 23.54 6.88
C VAL A 123 12.31 22.46 7.58
N SER A 124 11.18 22.10 6.98
CA SER A 124 10.36 21.00 7.50
C SER A 124 10.78 19.69 6.85
N HIS A 125 10.76 18.64 7.65
CA HIS A 125 11.13 17.29 7.27
C HIS A 125 9.89 16.42 7.32
N VAL A 126 9.65 15.64 6.27
CA VAL A 126 8.68 14.56 6.33
C VAL A 126 9.41 13.31 6.76
N MET A 127 8.98 12.76 7.88
CA MET A 127 9.54 11.60 8.53
C MET A 127 8.58 10.42 8.41
N PHE A 128 9.12 9.22 8.39
CA PHE A 128 8.36 7.99 8.22
C PHE A 128 8.92 6.87 9.06
N ASP A 129 8.01 6.05 9.59
CA ASP A 129 8.35 4.79 10.22
C ASP A 129 7.28 3.71 9.98
N VAL A 130 7.70 2.46 10.19
CA VAL A 130 6.92 1.25 9.94
C VAL A 130 7.07 0.24 11.09
N SER A 131 5.94 -0.38 11.42
CA SER A 131 5.84 -1.53 12.30
C SER A 131 5.29 -2.74 11.55
N TYR A 132 5.89 -3.91 11.78
CA TYR A 132 5.43 -5.20 11.23
C TYR A 132 4.76 -6.13 12.26
N ASP A 133 4.61 -5.70 13.51
CA ASP A 133 4.11 -6.54 14.61
C ASP A 133 2.93 -5.92 15.39
N GLY A 134 2.22 -5.02 14.71
CA GLY A 134 1.04 -4.36 15.25
C GLY A 134 1.36 -3.19 16.20
N GLY A 135 2.48 -2.53 15.98
CA GLY A 135 2.96 -1.34 16.67
C GLY A 135 3.63 -1.64 18.01
N LYS A 136 4.17 -2.86 18.19
CA LYS A 136 4.95 -3.20 19.38
C LYS A 136 6.41 -2.83 19.20
N THR A 137 6.94 -2.99 18.00
CA THR A 137 8.27 -2.55 17.59
C THR A 137 8.20 -1.69 16.35
N TRP A 138 9.09 -0.70 16.30
CA TRP A 138 9.17 0.36 15.31
C TRP A 138 10.56 0.36 14.67
N GLY A 139 10.81 1.25 13.71
CA GLY A 139 12.05 1.30 12.92
C GLY A 139 12.16 0.19 11.86
N GLY A 140 11.07 -0.49 11.50
CA GLY A 140 11.10 -1.62 10.55
C GLY A 140 12.02 -2.78 10.95
N GLY A 141 12.23 -2.96 12.27
CA GLY A 141 13.13 -3.96 12.84
C GLY A 141 14.61 -3.53 12.91
N LEU A 142 14.91 -2.25 12.69
CA LEU A 142 16.26 -1.69 12.75
C LEU A 142 16.64 -1.21 14.15
N ASP A 143 15.67 -0.88 15.00
CA ASP A 143 15.85 -0.37 16.37
C ASP A 143 16.71 -1.29 17.24
N GLN A 144 17.59 -0.68 18.05
CA GLN A 144 18.55 -1.39 18.91
C GLN A 144 18.52 -0.88 20.35
N LYS A 145 19.09 -1.68 21.26
CA LYS A 145 19.30 -1.29 22.66
C LYS A 145 20.69 -1.72 23.13
N VAL A 146 21.31 -0.89 23.96
CA VAL A 146 22.53 -1.22 24.70
C VAL A 146 22.31 -1.05 26.20
N PHE A 147 23.00 -1.83 27.02
CA PHE A 147 22.74 -1.91 28.47
C PHE A 147 23.96 -1.52 29.27
N PHE A 148 23.74 -0.94 30.46
CA PHE A 148 24.81 -0.44 31.30
C PHE A 148 24.80 -1.06 32.69
N ASP A 149 26.01 -1.32 33.21
CA ASP A 149 26.22 -1.59 34.62
C ASP A 149 25.72 -0.42 35.49
N THR A 150 25.41 -0.73 36.75
CA THR A 150 25.10 0.26 37.78
C THR A 150 26.20 1.33 37.82
N ASP A 151 25.78 2.60 37.82
CA ASP A 151 26.68 3.75 37.96
C ASP A 151 27.72 3.92 36.84
N LYS A 152 27.48 3.33 35.67
CA LYS A 152 28.40 3.39 34.53
C LYS A 152 27.76 3.94 33.27
N SER A 153 28.60 4.52 32.41
CA SER A 153 28.28 4.97 31.05
C SER A 153 29.30 4.53 29.99
N ASN A 154 30.24 3.64 30.34
CA ASN A 154 31.22 3.14 29.38
C ASN A 154 30.64 1.99 28.55
N LEU A 155 30.90 2.01 27.24
CA LEU A 155 30.52 0.94 26.31
C LEU A 155 31.46 -0.27 26.43
N ASP A 156 30.89 -1.45 26.59
CA ASP A 156 31.65 -2.71 26.58
C ASP A 156 31.83 -3.27 25.15
N SER A 157 32.34 -4.49 25.02
CA SER A 157 32.55 -5.10 23.69
C SER A 157 31.26 -5.58 23.02
N GLY A 158 30.25 -5.96 23.79
CA GLY A 158 28.93 -6.35 23.29
C GLY A 158 28.15 -5.14 22.81
N ASP A 159 28.16 -4.04 23.57
CA ASP A 159 27.53 -2.77 23.17
C ASP A 159 28.09 -2.29 21.83
N LYS A 160 29.42 -2.33 21.68
CA LYS A 160 30.08 -1.93 20.43
C LYS A 160 29.68 -2.78 19.24
N LEU A 161 29.44 -4.08 19.42
CA LEU A 161 28.98 -4.94 18.34
C LEU A 161 27.57 -4.54 17.86
N VAL A 162 26.68 -4.17 18.78
CA VAL A 162 25.35 -3.63 18.45
C VAL A 162 25.50 -2.30 17.71
N LEU A 163 26.34 -1.40 18.21
CA LEU A 163 26.57 -0.10 17.57
C LEU A 163 27.22 -0.23 16.18
N ASP A 164 28.11 -1.20 15.96
CA ASP A 164 28.70 -1.47 14.65
C ASP A 164 27.64 -1.93 13.63
N GLN A 165 26.60 -2.66 14.08
CA GLN A 165 25.43 -2.99 13.26
C GLN A 165 24.63 -1.73 12.93
N THR A 166 24.33 -0.89 13.92
CA THR A 166 23.66 0.41 13.71
C THR A 166 24.43 1.28 12.71
N ILE A 167 25.75 1.39 12.85
CA ILE A 167 26.62 2.13 11.92
C ILE A 167 26.52 1.58 10.50
N SER A 168 26.47 0.24 10.36
CA SER A 168 26.33 -0.38 9.04
C SER A 168 24.99 -0.03 8.38
N MET A 169 23.90 0.02 9.16
CA MET A 169 22.58 0.43 8.70
C MET A 169 22.56 1.92 8.30
N LEU A 170 23.06 2.81 9.17
CA LEU A 170 23.14 4.26 8.91
C LEU A 170 24.04 4.64 7.72
N LYS A 171 25.06 3.84 7.43
CA LYS A 171 25.93 4.04 6.24
C LYS A 171 25.29 3.52 4.96
N ALA A 172 24.48 2.46 5.05
CA ALA A 172 23.77 1.91 3.90
C ALA A 172 22.60 2.78 3.46
N ASP A 173 21.96 3.46 4.41
CA ASP A 173 20.82 4.35 4.16
C ASP A 173 21.11 5.75 4.76
N PRO A 174 21.52 6.73 3.94
CA PRO A 174 21.74 8.10 4.36
C PRO A 174 20.48 8.83 4.84
N THR A 175 19.29 8.32 4.54
CA THR A 175 18.01 8.93 4.92
C THR A 175 17.59 8.60 6.35
N LEU A 176 18.24 7.63 6.99
CA LEU A 176 17.96 7.30 8.40
C LEU A 176 18.48 8.39 9.35
N ILE A 177 17.65 8.82 10.28
CA ILE A 177 17.99 9.65 11.43
C ILE A 177 17.99 8.76 12.67
N VAL A 178 18.96 8.95 13.56
CA VAL A 178 19.09 8.12 14.77
C VAL A 178 18.78 8.93 16.01
N THR A 179 17.84 8.42 16.80
CA THR A 179 17.52 8.93 18.13
C THR A 179 18.17 8.04 19.18
N VAL A 180 19.01 8.64 20.02
CA VAL A 180 19.77 7.99 21.10
C VAL A 180 19.23 8.44 22.44
N ALA A 181 18.39 7.60 23.05
CA ALA A 181 17.67 7.89 24.29
C ALA A 181 18.25 7.14 25.49
N GLY A 182 18.83 7.87 26.44
CA GLY A 182 19.40 7.30 27.67
C GLY A 182 18.38 7.16 28.80
N HIS A 183 18.44 6.04 29.53
CA HIS A 183 17.58 5.76 30.69
C HIS A 183 18.37 5.22 31.89
N THR A 184 17.81 5.36 33.08
CA THR A 184 18.32 4.80 34.35
C THR A 184 17.27 3.97 35.07
N ASP A 185 17.71 3.21 36.07
CA ASP A 185 16.81 2.66 37.09
C ASP A 185 16.51 3.71 38.17
N THR A 186 15.67 3.37 39.14
CA THR A 186 15.19 4.29 40.19
C THR A 186 16.14 4.37 41.39
N LYS A 187 17.39 3.88 41.27
CA LYS A 187 18.27 3.62 42.40
C LYS A 187 18.82 4.88 43.08
N ALA A 188 19.04 5.93 42.30
CA ALA A 188 19.68 7.17 42.75
C ALA A 188 18.67 8.33 42.74
N SER A 189 19.08 9.50 43.24
CA SER A 189 18.25 10.70 43.12
C SER A 189 18.03 11.06 41.66
N ASP A 190 16.86 11.60 41.31
CA ASP A 190 16.51 12.03 39.95
C ASP A 190 17.63 12.86 39.29
N ALA A 191 18.15 13.90 39.96
CA ALA A 191 19.20 14.76 39.42
C ALA A 191 20.50 14.01 39.08
N TYR A 192 20.77 12.91 39.78
CA TYR A 192 21.89 12.03 39.48
C TYR A 192 21.61 11.18 38.23
N ASN A 193 20.40 10.63 38.19
CA ASN A 193 19.89 9.77 37.14
C ASN A 193 19.75 10.51 35.80
N ASP A 194 19.29 11.77 35.82
CA ASP A 194 19.27 12.67 34.67
C ASP A 194 20.66 12.80 34.07
N GLY A 195 21.64 13.23 34.87
CA GLY A 195 23.02 13.39 34.42
C GLY A 195 23.68 12.06 33.99
N LEU A 196 23.31 10.92 34.58
CA LEU A 196 23.82 9.61 34.18
C LEU A 196 23.26 9.18 32.83
N SER A 197 21.96 9.38 32.60
CA SER A 197 21.30 9.07 31.34
C SER A 197 21.88 9.88 30.16
N GLU A 198 22.11 11.19 30.36
CA GLU A 198 22.76 12.06 29.38
C GLU A 198 24.18 11.56 29.04
N ARG A 199 24.97 11.16 30.04
CA ARG A 199 26.33 10.62 29.81
C ARG A 199 26.31 9.30 29.03
N ARG A 200 25.31 8.45 29.24
CA ARG A 200 25.13 7.20 28.48
C ARG A 200 24.79 7.48 27.03
N ALA A 201 23.79 8.32 26.78
CA ALA A 201 23.42 8.75 25.44
C ALA A 201 24.62 9.40 24.72
N ALA A 202 25.34 10.31 25.38
CA ALA A 202 26.55 10.93 24.85
C ALA A 202 27.67 9.92 24.50
N SER A 203 27.81 8.85 25.28
CA SER A 203 28.81 7.82 25.00
C SER A 203 28.48 7.03 23.73
N VAL A 204 27.19 6.74 23.50
CA VAL A 204 26.70 6.11 22.26
C VAL A 204 26.84 7.08 21.08
N SER A 205 26.35 8.31 21.19
CA SER A 205 26.44 9.33 20.12
C SER A 205 27.89 9.60 19.72
N GLN A 206 28.80 9.75 20.69
CA GLN A 206 30.22 9.94 20.40
C GLN A 206 30.82 8.73 19.66
N TYR A 207 30.39 7.50 19.99
CA TYR A 207 30.83 6.32 19.27
C TYR A 207 30.39 6.37 17.80
N LEU A 208 29.12 6.69 17.53
CA LEU A 208 28.60 6.85 16.15
C LEU A 208 29.38 7.92 15.37
N VAL A 209 29.61 9.11 15.97
CA VAL A 209 30.37 10.21 15.34
C VAL A 209 31.81 9.80 15.03
N THR A 210 32.50 9.10 15.94
CA THR A 210 33.88 8.63 15.69
C THR A 210 33.99 7.58 14.58
N HIS A 211 32.86 7.02 14.15
CA HIS A 211 32.76 6.08 13.04
C HIS A 211 32.12 6.71 11.80
N ASP A 212 32.23 8.03 11.66
CA ASP A 212 31.85 8.82 10.49
C ASP A 212 30.34 8.91 10.24
N ILE A 213 29.52 8.83 11.29
CA ILE A 213 28.12 9.23 11.21
C ILE A 213 28.04 10.75 11.42
N ASP A 214 27.34 11.45 10.53
CA ASP A 214 27.13 12.89 10.63
C ASP A 214 26.41 13.24 11.95
N PRO A 215 26.98 14.12 12.81
CA PRO A 215 26.30 14.60 13.99
C PRO A 215 24.91 15.19 13.74
N GLY A 216 24.66 15.76 12.55
CA GLY A 216 23.34 16.29 12.18
C GLY A 216 22.25 15.22 12.02
N ARG A 217 22.64 13.94 11.94
CA ARG A 217 21.71 12.78 11.89
C ARG A 217 21.48 12.16 13.27
N ILE A 218 22.07 12.70 14.33
CA ILE A 218 22.02 12.10 15.68
C ILE A 218 21.27 13.03 16.62
N VAL A 219 20.11 12.56 17.07
CA VAL A 219 19.36 13.17 18.17
C VAL A 219 19.77 12.48 19.47
N GLN A 220 20.13 13.26 20.49
CA GLN A 220 20.56 12.73 21.79
C GLN A 220 19.66 13.26 22.90
N VAL A 221 19.08 12.35 23.68
CA VAL A 221 18.18 12.67 24.80
C VAL A 221 18.48 11.81 26.02
N GLY A 222 18.28 12.35 27.22
CA GLY A 222 18.45 11.64 28.49
C GLY A 222 17.20 11.76 29.34
N PHE A 223 16.55 10.64 29.63
CA PHE A 223 15.27 10.59 30.34
C PHE A 223 15.35 10.34 31.84
N GLY A 224 16.55 10.10 32.37
CA GLY A 224 16.72 9.63 33.74
C GLY A 224 15.83 8.39 33.99
N GLU A 225 15.05 8.45 35.06
CA GLU A 225 14.13 7.38 35.48
C GLU A 225 12.67 7.58 35.04
N ASN A 226 12.36 8.61 34.25
CA ASN A 226 10.98 8.97 33.90
C ASN A 226 10.34 8.03 32.86
N ARG A 227 11.15 7.16 32.21
CA ARG A 227 10.71 6.22 31.17
C ARG A 227 11.26 4.81 31.41
N LEU A 228 10.79 4.22 32.51
CA LEU A 228 11.15 2.85 32.91
C LEU A 228 10.59 1.83 31.92
N ALA A 229 11.43 0.91 31.45
CA ALA A 229 10.98 -0.26 30.69
C ALA A 229 10.28 -1.28 31.61
N VAL A 230 10.71 -1.35 32.86
CA VAL A 230 10.15 -2.19 33.92
C VAL A 230 9.72 -1.27 35.06
N PRO A 231 8.41 -1.13 35.33
CA PRO A 231 7.94 -0.31 36.45
C PRO A 231 8.50 -0.81 37.78
N THR A 232 9.19 0.07 38.51
CA THR A 232 9.79 -0.23 39.82
C THR A 232 9.50 0.90 40.81
N ALA A 233 9.52 0.59 42.11
CA ALA A 233 9.50 1.61 43.15
C ALA A 233 10.85 2.34 43.23
N ASP A 234 10.90 3.46 43.94
CA ASP A 234 12.14 4.20 44.21
C ASP A 234 13.21 3.33 44.87
N GLU A 235 14.48 3.66 44.65
CA GLU A 235 15.68 2.99 45.17
C GLU A 235 15.88 1.54 44.69
N VAL A 236 15.30 1.15 43.55
CA VAL A 236 15.40 -0.22 43.00
C VAL A 236 16.45 -0.31 41.88
N ASP A 237 17.29 -1.34 41.97
CA ASP A 237 18.27 -1.70 40.94
C ASP A 237 17.60 -2.62 39.91
N GLU A 238 17.47 -2.16 38.66
CA GLU A 238 16.82 -2.90 37.58
C GLU A 238 17.60 -2.81 36.27
N VAL A 239 18.14 -3.94 35.82
CA VAL A 239 19.02 -4.02 34.65
C VAL A 239 18.31 -3.64 33.36
N GLY A 240 17.03 -3.98 33.22
CA GLY A 240 16.23 -3.62 32.05
C GLY A 240 16.04 -2.11 31.90
N ASN A 241 16.07 -1.35 33.00
CA ASN A 241 15.89 0.11 32.98
C ASN A 241 17.19 0.85 32.64
N ARG A 242 18.36 0.26 32.93
CA ARG A 242 19.67 0.85 32.63
C ARG A 242 20.07 0.62 31.17
N ARG A 243 19.46 1.37 30.27
CA ARG A 243 19.63 1.18 28.82
C ARG A 243 19.83 2.50 28.08
N VAL A 244 20.33 2.37 26.86
CA VAL A 244 20.11 3.37 25.80
C VAL A 244 19.29 2.70 24.71
N GLU A 245 18.19 3.34 24.32
CA GLU A 245 17.39 2.97 23.15
C GLU A 245 17.90 3.74 21.93
N ILE A 246 17.97 3.04 20.81
CA ILE A 246 18.50 3.55 19.55
C ILE A 246 17.41 3.31 18.50
N SER A 247 16.68 4.37 18.16
CA SER A 247 15.59 4.32 17.18
C SER A 247 16.02 4.93 15.85
N LEU A 248 15.57 4.33 14.75
CA LEU A 248 15.97 4.68 13.40
C LEU A 248 14.74 5.07 12.55
N ASP A 249 14.53 6.37 12.41
CA ASP A 249 13.43 6.97 11.65
C ASP A 249 13.92 7.40 10.26
N ARG A 250 13.05 7.39 9.26
CA ARG A 250 13.44 7.74 7.88
C ARG A 250 13.01 9.16 7.52
N LEU A 251 13.96 9.99 7.09
CA LEU A 251 13.70 11.25 6.41
C LEU A 251 13.33 10.99 4.95
N ILE A 252 12.07 11.19 4.60
CA ILE A 252 11.55 10.86 3.25
C ILE A 252 11.48 12.08 2.34
N TYR A 253 11.38 13.27 2.91
CA TYR A 253 11.35 14.53 2.16
C TYR A 253 11.80 15.70 3.02
N THR A 254 12.40 16.71 2.38
CA THR A 254 12.85 17.97 3.00
C THR A 254 12.19 19.10 2.21
N GLY A 255 11.27 19.83 2.84
CA GLY A 255 10.50 20.91 2.24
C GLY A 255 10.95 22.31 2.70
N ASN A 256 10.45 23.33 2.02
CA ASN A 256 10.73 24.74 2.28
C ASN A 256 9.66 25.42 3.14
N VAL A 257 8.44 24.87 3.19
CA VAL A 257 7.33 25.41 4.00
C VAL A 257 7.52 25.02 5.47
N ASN A 258 7.58 26.00 6.39
CA ASN A 258 7.68 25.77 7.83
C ASN A 258 6.94 26.85 8.65
N VAL A 259 5.79 26.50 9.21
CA VAL A 259 4.93 27.45 9.93
C VAL A 259 5.49 27.96 11.26
N PHE A 260 6.46 27.26 11.86
CA PHE A 260 6.93 27.56 13.20
C PHE A 260 8.18 28.45 13.22
N ASN A 261 9.00 28.38 12.16
CA ASN A 261 10.29 29.05 12.13
C ASN A 261 10.78 29.28 10.69
N ASP A 262 10.06 30.07 9.91
CA ASP A 262 10.53 30.52 8.61
C ASP A 262 11.78 31.45 8.78
N PRO A 263 12.98 31.02 8.31
CA PRO A 263 14.21 31.76 8.52
C PRO A 263 14.30 33.01 7.62
N ALA A 264 13.39 33.14 6.65
CA ALA A 264 13.39 34.23 5.69
C ALA A 264 12.53 35.43 6.11
N SER A 265 11.35 35.19 6.68
CA SER A 265 10.53 36.25 7.31
C SER A 265 10.93 36.54 8.76
N GLY A 266 11.70 35.65 9.40
CA GLY A 266 12.03 35.72 10.82
C GLY A 266 10.82 35.40 11.72
N GLY A 267 9.89 34.57 11.22
CA GLY A 267 8.56 34.33 11.78
C GLY A 267 7.89 33.05 11.25
N ARG A 268 6.56 33.05 11.14
CA ARG A 268 5.78 31.91 10.61
C ARG A 268 5.73 31.95 9.08
N TYR A 269 5.52 30.80 8.44
CA TYR A 269 5.23 30.73 7.00
C TYR A 269 3.78 31.15 6.72
N ASP A 270 3.56 32.46 6.65
CA ASP A 270 2.24 33.08 6.46
C ASP A 270 1.95 33.37 4.98
N ILE A 271 0.90 32.75 4.42
CA ILE A 271 0.38 33.07 3.07
C ILE A 271 -0.74 34.11 3.14
N PRO A 272 -1.05 34.87 2.08
CA PRO A 272 -2.10 35.90 2.12
C PRO A 272 -3.48 35.36 2.50
N ALA A 273 -3.83 34.14 2.09
CA ALA A 273 -5.07 33.45 2.48
C ALA A 273 -5.12 33.02 3.96
N GLN A 274 -3.98 32.93 4.66
CA GLN A 274 -3.91 32.52 6.06
C GLN A 274 -2.87 33.37 6.84
N PRO A 275 -3.05 34.70 6.93
CA PRO A 275 -2.00 35.65 7.31
C PRO A 275 -1.75 35.76 8.82
N VAL A 276 -2.38 34.89 9.63
CA VAL A 276 -2.30 34.92 11.10
C VAL A 276 -1.68 33.64 11.67
N ARG A 277 -2.11 32.47 11.19
CA ARG A 277 -1.58 31.18 11.67
C ARG A 277 -0.49 30.62 10.74
N GLY A 278 -0.53 30.98 9.46
CA GLY A 278 0.31 30.44 8.40
C GLY A 278 -0.10 29.04 7.95
N VAL A 279 0.68 28.46 7.04
CA VAL A 279 0.50 27.09 6.52
C VAL A 279 1.72 26.23 6.80
N TRP A 280 1.48 24.95 7.04
CA TRP A 280 2.46 23.88 7.20
C TRP A 280 2.48 22.97 5.97
N MET A 281 3.27 21.90 6.00
CA MET A 281 3.27 20.93 4.92
C MET A 281 1.94 20.19 4.79
N GLY A 282 1.13 20.13 5.86
CA GLY A 282 -0.26 19.65 5.81
C GLY A 282 -0.33 18.24 5.21
N LEU A 283 0.30 17.29 5.90
CA LEU A 283 0.48 15.94 5.38
C LEU A 283 -0.86 15.21 5.24
N SER A 284 -0.96 14.37 4.21
CA SER A 284 -1.98 13.34 4.14
C SER A 284 -1.38 12.07 3.58
N MET A 285 -1.83 10.91 4.06
CA MET A 285 -1.31 9.62 3.62
C MET A 285 -2.46 8.66 3.35
N ASP A 286 -2.27 7.77 2.38
CA ASP A 286 -3.10 6.58 2.22
C ASP A 286 -2.29 5.45 1.54
N VAL A 287 -2.79 4.22 1.66
CA VAL A 287 -2.12 3.02 1.15
C VAL A 287 -3.06 2.26 0.24
N ASP A 288 -2.53 1.77 -0.90
CA ASP A 288 -3.30 0.97 -1.84
C ASP A 288 -3.46 -0.48 -1.34
N HIS A 289 -4.69 -0.88 -1.04
CA HIS A 289 -5.12 -2.25 -0.69
C HIS A 289 -6.03 -2.86 -1.75
N SER A 290 -6.00 -2.34 -2.97
CA SER A 290 -6.93 -2.76 -4.04
C SER A 290 -6.69 -4.16 -4.57
N GLY A 291 -5.58 -4.80 -4.21
CA GLY A 291 -5.08 -6.01 -4.88
C GLY A 291 -4.58 -5.76 -6.30
N GLY A 292 -4.56 -4.51 -6.76
CA GLY A 292 -4.08 -4.09 -8.06
C GLY A 292 -2.55 -4.04 -8.19
N VAL A 293 -2.07 -3.51 -9.30
CA VAL A 293 -0.63 -3.45 -9.63
C VAL A 293 0.20 -2.58 -8.69
N ASN A 294 -0.43 -1.67 -7.95
CA ASN A 294 0.23 -0.83 -6.95
C ASN A 294 -0.17 -1.24 -5.52
N ASN A 295 -0.77 -2.41 -5.30
CA ASN A 295 -1.14 -2.88 -3.98
C ASN A 295 0.08 -2.89 -3.04
N GLY A 296 -0.02 -2.23 -1.89
CA GLY A 296 1.05 -1.96 -0.94
C GLY A 296 1.75 -0.62 -1.15
N ARG A 297 1.46 0.13 -2.22
CA ARG A 297 2.04 1.46 -2.44
C ARG A 297 1.52 2.43 -1.40
N ILE A 298 2.46 3.12 -0.76
CA ILE A 298 2.20 4.20 0.21
C ILE A 298 2.26 5.52 -0.57
N TYR A 299 1.25 6.37 -0.41
CA TYR A 299 1.21 7.72 -0.97
C TYR A 299 1.19 8.74 0.15
N VAL A 300 1.99 9.80 0.01
CA VAL A 300 1.94 10.97 0.89
C VAL A 300 1.73 12.21 0.03
N SER A 301 0.72 13.01 0.35
CA SER A 301 0.55 14.37 -0.19
C SER A 301 1.06 15.41 0.79
N LEU A 302 1.58 16.51 0.26
CA LEU A 302 2.09 17.63 1.04
C LEU A 302 1.98 18.94 0.26
N THR A 303 1.93 20.04 1.00
CA THR A 303 2.12 21.41 0.55
C THR A 303 3.59 21.76 0.64
N ASP A 304 4.14 22.34 -0.43
CA ASP A 304 5.51 22.86 -0.41
C ASP A 304 5.71 23.98 -1.43
N GLN A 305 6.82 24.70 -1.29
CA GLN A 305 7.30 25.70 -2.24
C GLN A 305 8.66 25.26 -2.81
N ALA A 306 8.75 24.03 -3.31
CA ALA A 306 9.98 23.58 -3.93
C ALA A 306 10.12 24.18 -5.33
N ASP A 307 11.26 24.83 -5.64
CA ASP A 307 11.68 25.33 -6.98
C ASP A 307 11.66 24.18 -8.02
N ARG A 308 10.45 23.87 -8.47
CA ARG A 308 10.12 22.74 -9.34
C ARG A 308 9.09 23.13 -10.40
N ASP A 309 8.48 24.30 -10.25
CA ASP A 309 7.66 24.98 -11.26
C ASP A 309 8.52 25.79 -12.26
N GLY A 310 9.81 26.02 -11.94
CA GLY A 310 10.76 26.73 -12.77
C GLY A 310 10.89 28.22 -12.46
N ASP A 311 10.24 28.71 -11.39
CA ASP A 311 10.62 29.97 -10.74
C ASP A 311 11.62 29.70 -9.60
N ASP A 312 12.69 30.49 -9.59
CA ASP A 312 13.77 30.30 -8.63
C ASP A 312 13.41 31.07 -7.36
N ASP A 313 12.57 30.46 -6.53
CA ASP A 313 12.09 31.01 -5.26
C ASP A 313 13.24 31.34 -4.29
N SER A 314 14.42 30.72 -4.49
CA SER A 314 15.65 31.08 -3.77
C SER A 314 16.09 32.53 -4.00
N LYS A 315 15.55 33.21 -5.02
CA LYS A 315 15.77 34.65 -5.30
C LYS A 315 14.86 35.57 -4.48
N ASN A 316 13.75 35.08 -3.93
CA ASN A 316 12.81 35.86 -3.12
C ASN A 316 12.41 35.09 -1.86
N PRO A 317 13.22 35.12 -0.80
CA PRO A 317 12.94 34.37 0.42
C PRO A 317 11.68 34.87 1.16
N THR A 318 11.04 35.96 0.72
CA THR A 318 9.75 36.46 1.26
C THR A 318 8.51 36.03 0.48
N ASP A 319 8.64 35.10 -0.47
CA ASP A 319 7.55 34.76 -1.39
C ASP A 319 6.60 33.70 -0.83
N HIS A 320 5.66 34.09 0.02
CA HIS A 320 4.67 33.17 0.58
C HIS A 320 3.36 33.15 -0.22
N ASN A 321 3.42 33.28 -1.54
CA ASN A 321 2.24 33.35 -2.39
C ASN A 321 2.21 32.25 -3.48
N ASN A 322 3.18 31.34 -3.53
CA ASN A 322 3.25 30.34 -4.60
C ASN A 322 3.55 28.95 -4.02
N THR A 323 2.69 28.45 -3.14
CA THR A 323 2.80 27.07 -2.63
C THR A 323 2.04 26.11 -3.53
N ASP A 324 2.54 24.89 -3.67
CA ASP A 324 1.99 23.85 -4.53
C ASP A 324 1.63 22.58 -3.73
N ILE A 325 0.82 21.71 -4.35
CA ILE A 325 0.54 20.37 -3.83
C ILE A 325 1.38 19.33 -4.55
N PHE A 326 2.11 18.53 -3.78
CA PHE A 326 2.94 17.43 -4.27
C PHE A 326 2.48 16.09 -3.71
N VAL A 327 2.76 15.02 -4.46
CA VAL A 327 2.65 13.64 -3.99
C VAL A 327 3.97 12.90 -4.18
N LEU A 328 4.36 12.14 -3.16
CA LEU A 328 5.43 11.16 -3.21
C LEU A 328 4.87 9.77 -2.89
N ALA A 329 5.54 8.72 -3.37
CA ALA A 329 5.11 7.36 -3.11
C ALA A 329 6.25 6.34 -3.01
N SER A 330 5.97 5.26 -2.28
CA SER A 330 6.90 4.16 -2.03
C SER A 330 6.25 2.81 -2.34
N ASP A 331 6.99 1.91 -2.99
CA ASP A 331 6.57 0.53 -3.30
C ASP A 331 7.26 -0.53 -2.41
N ASP A 332 8.08 -0.15 -1.43
CA ASP A 332 8.91 -1.08 -0.64
C ASP A 332 8.90 -0.82 0.87
N ASP A 333 7.70 -0.57 1.42
CA ASP A 333 7.42 -0.27 2.85
C ASP A 333 8.08 1.02 3.35
N GLY A 334 8.16 2.04 2.50
CA GLY A 334 8.75 3.33 2.82
C GLY A 334 10.27 3.32 2.86
N ARG A 335 10.95 2.31 2.29
CA ARG A 335 12.42 2.28 2.20
C ARG A 335 12.93 3.19 1.09
N ARG A 336 12.17 3.34 0.00
CA ARG A 336 12.49 4.19 -1.16
C ARG A 336 11.24 4.92 -1.64
N TRP A 337 11.37 6.23 -1.78
CA TRP A 337 10.27 7.13 -2.17
C TRP A 337 10.39 7.57 -3.63
N ASN A 338 10.60 6.61 -4.53
CA ASN A 338 10.85 6.85 -5.95
C ASN A 338 9.83 6.17 -6.88
N ALA A 339 8.69 5.72 -6.36
CA ALA A 339 7.68 5.00 -7.15
C ALA A 339 7.07 5.87 -8.27
N LEU A 340 7.10 7.20 -8.11
CA LEU A 340 6.62 8.18 -9.08
C LEU A 340 7.74 8.78 -9.96
N GLY A 341 9.00 8.42 -9.69
CA GLY A 341 10.20 9.05 -10.26
C GLY A 341 11.17 9.49 -9.17
N ASP A 342 12.25 10.18 -9.57
CA ASP A 342 13.29 10.63 -8.64
C ASP A 342 12.89 11.84 -7.77
N ALA A 343 11.66 12.35 -7.94
CA ALA A 343 11.15 13.53 -7.25
C ALA A 343 9.62 13.43 -7.05
N PRO A 344 9.05 14.03 -5.98
CA PRO A 344 7.61 14.23 -5.85
C PRO A 344 6.97 14.88 -7.08
N VAL A 345 5.73 14.50 -7.37
CA VAL A 345 4.94 14.94 -8.53
C VAL A 345 3.99 16.07 -8.11
N ARG A 346 4.03 17.21 -8.80
CA ARG A 346 3.07 18.32 -8.62
C ARG A 346 1.67 17.90 -9.10
N VAL A 347 0.65 18.18 -8.30
CA VAL A 347 -0.75 17.78 -8.54
C VAL A 347 -1.55 18.90 -9.20
N ASN A 348 -1.35 20.13 -8.74
CA ASN A 348 -2.05 21.29 -9.26
C ASN A 348 -1.53 21.71 -10.65
N ASP A 349 -2.45 22.20 -11.49
CA ASP A 349 -2.24 22.48 -12.92
C ASP A 349 -2.26 23.97 -13.28
N ASP A 350 -2.18 24.85 -12.28
CA ASP A 350 -2.07 26.29 -12.50
C ASP A 350 -0.65 26.73 -12.89
N GLU A 351 -0.58 27.88 -13.57
CA GLU A 351 0.63 28.44 -14.17
C GLU A 351 0.98 29.83 -13.60
N GLY A 352 0.42 30.21 -12.44
CA GLY A 352 0.61 31.53 -11.83
C GLY A 352 0.93 31.46 -10.35
N ASP A 353 1.06 32.62 -9.73
CA ASP A 353 1.55 32.78 -8.35
C ASP A 353 0.41 32.63 -7.32
N ALA A 354 -0.44 31.61 -7.48
CA ALA A 354 -1.54 31.33 -6.56
C ALA A 354 -1.09 30.30 -5.53
N SER A 355 -1.52 30.45 -4.27
CA SER A 355 -1.17 29.47 -3.24
C SER A 355 -2.14 28.30 -3.28
N GLN A 356 -1.60 27.09 -3.23
CA GLN A 356 -2.31 25.85 -2.95
C GLN A 356 -1.82 25.21 -1.65
N PHE A 357 -2.75 24.77 -0.80
CA PHE A 357 -2.40 24.36 0.57
C PHE A 357 -3.43 23.42 1.22
N HIS A 358 -2.99 22.73 2.28
CA HIS A 358 -3.75 21.74 3.08
C HIS A 358 -4.39 20.63 2.24
N ALA A 359 -3.55 19.78 1.64
CA ALA A 359 -4.01 18.70 0.79
C ALA A 359 -4.49 17.46 1.58
N TRP A 360 -5.57 16.84 1.11
CA TRP A 360 -6.02 15.51 1.52
C TRP A 360 -5.88 14.50 0.40
N LEU A 361 -5.46 13.28 0.73
CA LEU A 361 -5.26 12.18 -0.22
C LEU A 361 -6.11 10.96 0.18
N GLY A 362 -6.61 10.24 -0.83
CA GLY A 362 -7.32 8.97 -0.64
C GLY A 362 -7.18 8.06 -1.85
N VAL A 363 -7.14 6.75 -1.60
CA VAL A 363 -7.05 5.70 -2.62
C VAL A 363 -8.37 4.93 -2.67
N ASP A 364 -8.94 4.79 -3.85
CA ASP A 364 -10.10 3.93 -4.06
C ASP A 364 -9.65 2.46 -4.03
N GLN A 365 -9.94 1.82 -2.90
CA GLN A 365 -9.55 0.45 -2.60
C GLN A 365 -10.19 -0.60 -3.53
N LYS A 366 -11.04 -0.20 -4.48
CA LYS A 366 -11.52 -1.09 -5.54
C LYS A 366 -10.73 -1.01 -6.82
N SER A 367 -10.24 0.18 -7.17
CA SER A 367 -9.63 0.45 -8.48
C SER A 367 -8.10 0.63 -8.40
N GLY A 368 -7.60 1.07 -7.25
CA GLY A 368 -6.23 1.54 -7.04
C GLY A 368 -6.02 2.98 -7.55
N ASP A 369 -7.09 3.69 -7.92
CA ASP A 369 -7.02 5.10 -8.33
C ASP A 369 -6.81 5.99 -7.10
N VAL A 370 -6.15 7.14 -7.28
CA VAL A 370 -5.74 8.05 -6.20
C VAL A 370 -6.37 9.43 -6.43
N ALA A 371 -6.95 10.01 -5.41
CA ALA A 371 -7.51 11.36 -5.45
C ALA A 371 -6.81 12.28 -4.43
N VAL A 372 -6.67 13.56 -4.79
CA VAL A 372 -6.16 14.61 -3.91
C VAL A 372 -7.10 15.80 -3.97
N SER A 373 -7.34 16.46 -2.83
CA SER A 373 -8.10 17.73 -2.73
C SER A 373 -7.37 18.76 -1.89
N TRP A 374 -7.58 20.06 -2.13
CA TRP A 374 -6.84 21.16 -1.49
C TRP A 374 -7.57 22.50 -1.61
N TYR A 375 -7.10 23.51 -0.86
CA TYR A 375 -7.49 24.93 -1.03
C TYR A 375 -6.61 25.63 -2.06
N ASP A 376 -7.21 26.48 -2.89
CA ASP A 376 -6.57 27.10 -4.03
C ASP A 376 -7.00 28.55 -4.25
N ALA A 377 -6.03 29.46 -4.37
CA ALA A 377 -6.27 30.88 -4.57
C ALA A 377 -6.34 31.33 -6.04
N ARG A 378 -6.22 30.41 -7.02
CA ARG A 378 -6.09 30.77 -8.45
C ARG A 378 -7.24 31.59 -9.04
N ASN A 379 -8.39 31.56 -8.39
CA ASN A 379 -9.62 32.21 -8.84
C ASN A 379 -9.95 33.47 -8.04
N ASP A 380 -9.02 33.96 -7.23
CA ASP A 380 -9.15 35.23 -6.52
C ASP A 380 -9.57 36.38 -7.46
N GLN A 381 -10.55 37.17 -7.01
CA GLN A 381 -11.21 38.23 -7.79
C GLN A 381 -11.12 39.59 -7.10
N ASP A 382 -10.55 39.63 -5.90
CA ASP A 382 -10.45 40.74 -4.99
C ASP A 382 -9.27 41.66 -5.41
N ALA A 383 -9.12 42.81 -4.75
CA ALA A 383 -7.99 43.73 -4.99
C ALA A 383 -6.72 43.32 -4.23
N THR A 384 -6.84 42.46 -3.22
CA THR A 384 -5.76 41.85 -2.45
C THR A 384 -5.47 40.50 -3.08
N PRO A 385 -4.30 40.29 -3.70
CA PRO A 385 -4.02 39.01 -4.32
C PRO A 385 -3.90 37.87 -3.32
N ASN A 386 -4.41 36.69 -3.71
CA ASN A 386 -4.15 35.39 -3.10
C ASN A 386 -4.74 35.23 -1.68
N ASP A 387 -5.77 36.00 -1.34
CA ASP A 387 -6.47 35.92 -0.03
C ASP A 387 -7.85 35.25 -0.11
N GLU A 388 -8.49 35.24 -1.29
CA GLU A 388 -9.71 34.48 -1.56
C GLU A 388 -9.40 33.10 -2.18
N VAL A 389 -9.99 32.04 -1.63
CA VAL A 389 -9.74 30.65 -2.03
C VAL A 389 -11.00 29.88 -2.37
N GLN A 390 -10.82 28.83 -3.16
CA GLN A 390 -11.82 27.79 -3.42
C GLN A 390 -11.23 26.40 -3.18
N TYR A 391 -12.09 25.39 -3.07
CA TYR A 391 -11.67 24.01 -2.85
C TYR A 391 -11.57 23.28 -4.20
N PHE A 392 -10.50 22.52 -4.42
CA PHE A 392 -10.21 21.81 -5.67
C PHE A 392 -9.90 20.34 -5.43
N ALA A 393 -9.97 19.54 -6.49
CA ALA A 393 -9.54 18.15 -6.49
C ALA A 393 -8.96 17.69 -7.84
N ALA A 394 -8.13 16.64 -7.80
CA ALA A 394 -7.60 15.96 -8.97
C ALA A 394 -7.53 14.44 -8.72
N LEU A 395 -7.48 13.70 -9.83
CA LEU A 395 -7.45 12.24 -9.87
C LEU A 395 -6.21 11.75 -10.61
N SER A 396 -5.59 10.69 -10.09
CA SER A 396 -4.62 9.87 -10.79
C SER A 396 -5.14 8.43 -10.92
N THR A 397 -4.91 7.84 -12.08
CA THR A 397 -5.39 6.49 -12.40
C THR A 397 -4.27 5.56 -12.86
N ASP A 398 -3.03 6.03 -12.75
CA ASP A 398 -1.82 5.31 -13.10
C ASP A 398 -0.87 5.21 -11.91
N GLY A 399 -1.44 5.27 -10.71
CA GLY A 399 -0.75 5.16 -9.44
C GLY A 399 0.05 6.40 -9.07
N GLY A 400 -0.50 7.60 -9.32
CA GLY A 400 0.08 8.88 -8.88
C GLY A 400 1.08 9.52 -9.85
N LYS A 401 1.30 8.94 -11.05
CA LYS A 401 2.33 9.43 -11.98
C LYS A 401 1.88 10.63 -12.78
N HIS A 402 0.60 10.64 -13.15
CA HIS A 402 -0.03 11.78 -13.82
C HIS A 402 -1.36 12.10 -13.15
N TRP A 403 -1.72 13.39 -13.18
CA TRP A 403 -2.94 13.92 -12.57
C TRP A 403 -3.88 14.47 -13.64
N SER A 404 -5.19 14.33 -13.40
CA SER A 404 -6.22 14.94 -14.21
C SER A 404 -6.16 16.46 -14.10
N ASN A 405 -6.80 17.16 -15.04
CA ASN A 405 -7.11 18.57 -14.86
C ASN A 405 -7.81 18.79 -13.51
N ASN A 406 -7.46 19.88 -12.84
CA ASN A 406 -8.02 20.19 -11.53
C ASN A 406 -9.51 20.57 -11.67
N VAL A 407 -10.31 20.10 -10.72
CA VAL A 407 -11.75 20.33 -10.66
C VAL A 407 -12.04 21.23 -9.48
N GLN A 408 -12.66 22.37 -9.74
CA GLN A 408 -13.22 23.22 -8.69
C GLN A 408 -14.41 22.52 -8.05
N VAL A 409 -14.36 22.37 -6.73
CA VAL A 409 -15.36 21.70 -5.89
C VAL A 409 -16.28 22.74 -5.25
N SER A 410 -15.72 23.79 -4.64
CA SER A 410 -16.53 24.81 -3.98
C SER A 410 -17.06 25.85 -4.97
N ASP A 411 -18.31 26.28 -4.79
CA ASP A 411 -18.96 27.27 -5.65
C ASP A 411 -18.64 28.73 -5.27
N GLY A 412 -18.30 28.98 -4.00
CA GLY A 412 -18.06 30.33 -3.45
C GLY A 412 -16.59 30.60 -3.16
N MET A 413 -16.26 31.90 -3.06
CA MET A 413 -14.93 32.41 -2.67
C MET A 413 -14.88 32.57 -1.15
N SER A 414 -14.11 31.73 -0.50
CA SER A 414 -13.86 31.77 0.94
C SER A 414 -12.70 32.73 1.22
N ASP A 415 -12.78 33.49 2.31
CA ASP A 415 -11.72 34.40 2.74
C ASP A 415 -11.68 34.49 4.27
N THR A 416 -10.78 33.73 4.89
CA THR A 416 -10.60 33.76 6.35
C THR A 416 -9.77 34.95 6.83
N SER A 417 -9.06 35.65 5.95
CA SER A 417 -8.31 36.86 6.30
C SER A 417 -9.23 37.97 6.83
N LYS A 418 -10.48 38.00 6.36
CA LYS A 418 -11.54 38.93 6.79
C LYS A 418 -12.05 38.69 8.22
N LEU A 419 -11.69 37.56 8.88
CA LEU A 419 -12.24 37.16 10.18
C LEU A 419 -11.53 37.77 11.38
N GLY A 420 -10.23 38.04 11.26
CA GLY A 420 -9.43 38.58 12.36
C GLY A 420 -9.43 37.72 13.64
N VAL A 421 -9.86 36.46 13.54
CA VAL A 421 -9.83 35.43 14.58
C VAL A 421 -9.01 34.25 14.05
N GLY A 422 -8.29 33.54 14.92
CA GLY A 422 -7.45 32.39 14.54
C GLY A 422 -8.28 31.14 14.22
N VAL A 423 -9.17 31.25 13.23
CA VAL A 423 -9.91 30.13 12.63
C VAL A 423 -9.25 29.81 11.30
N ASP A 424 -9.05 28.52 11.02
CA ASP A 424 -8.04 28.09 10.07
C ASP A 424 -8.59 27.20 8.96
N TYR A 425 -8.13 27.48 7.74
CA TYR A 425 -8.19 26.49 6.67
C TYR A 425 -7.41 25.24 7.09
N GLY A 426 -7.90 24.08 6.64
CA GLY A 426 -7.34 22.77 6.99
C GLY A 426 -8.01 22.13 8.22
N ASP A 427 -8.58 22.91 9.14
CA ASP A 427 -9.39 22.35 10.23
C ASP A 427 -10.74 21.83 9.70
N TYR A 428 -11.15 20.64 10.16
CA TYR A 428 -12.42 19.99 9.76
C TYR A 428 -12.55 19.71 8.25
N SER A 429 -11.43 19.59 7.54
CA SER A 429 -11.37 19.15 6.15
C SER A 429 -11.02 17.65 6.04
N GLY A 430 -11.31 17.03 4.91
CA GLY A 430 -11.07 15.60 4.71
C GLY A 430 -11.44 15.11 3.31
N LEU A 431 -10.90 13.96 2.94
CA LEU A 431 -11.24 13.25 1.69
C LEU A 431 -11.37 11.75 1.96
N ALA A 432 -12.39 11.13 1.37
CA ALA A 432 -12.52 9.69 1.23
C ALA A 432 -12.74 9.35 -0.25
N PHE A 433 -12.13 8.27 -0.73
CA PHE A 433 -12.31 7.82 -2.11
C PHE A 433 -12.79 6.37 -2.11
N VAL A 434 -14.05 6.16 -2.48
CA VAL A 434 -14.70 4.85 -2.41
C VAL A 434 -15.55 4.61 -3.65
N ASP A 435 -15.35 3.48 -4.31
CA ASP A 435 -16.20 3.03 -5.43
C ASP A 435 -16.30 4.08 -6.55
N GLY A 436 -15.17 4.70 -6.92
CA GLY A 436 -15.13 5.75 -7.92
C GLY A 436 -15.81 7.07 -7.50
N THR A 437 -16.07 7.29 -6.21
CA THR A 437 -16.65 8.54 -5.67
C THR A 437 -15.69 9.16 -4.68
N ILE A 438 -15.25 10.39 -4.96
CA ILE A 438 -14.39 11.20 -4.10
C ILE A 438 -15.32 12.06 -3.24
N ASP A 439 -15.45 11.73 -1.96
CA ASP A 439 -16.22 12.49 -0.97
C ASP A 439 -15.28 13.44 -0.22
N MET A 440 -15.63 14.72 -0.15
CA MET A 440 -14.78 15.76 0.44
C MET A 440 -15.54 16.63 1.43
N THR A 441 -14.84 17.09 2.46
CA THR A 441 -15.32 18.14 3.38
C THR A 441 -14.28 19.25 3.49
N TRP A 442 -14.73 20.49 3.64
CA TRP A 442 -13.84 21.64 3.82
C TRP A 442 -14.54 22.75 4.61
N THR A 443 -13.77 23.60 5.28
CA THR A 443 -14.25 24.82 5.93
C THR A 443 -14.28 26.00 4.95
N ASP A 444 -15.35 26.78 5.00
CA ASP A 444 -15.66 27.83 4.02
C ASP A 444 -16.55 28.91 4.66
N ASN A 445 -16.31 30.19 4.34
CA ASN A 445 -17.14 31.31 4.81
C ASN A 445 -17.77 32.14 3.65
N SER A 446 -17.79 31.60 2.44
CA SER A 446 -18.35 32.25 1.25
C SER A 446 -19.89 32.37 1.27
N ASN A 447 -20.56 31.54 2.09
CA ASN A 447 -22.03 31.36 2.07
C ASN A 447 -22.56 31.00 0.66
N SER A 448 -21.87 30.09 -0.03
CA SER A 448 -22.19 29.64 -1.40
C SER A 448 -23.62 29.09 -1.56
N THR A 449 -24.17 28.49 -0.50
CA THR A 449 -25.54 27.94 -0.45
C THR A 449 -26.62 28.99 -0.16
N GLY A 450 -26.24 30.19 0.31
CA GLY A 450 -27.15 31.28 0.66
C GLY A 450 -27.91 31.09 1.98
N ASP A 451 -27.66 30.00 2.71
CA ASP A 451 -28.29 29.65 3.98
C ASP A 451 -27.32 29.55 5.17
N ASN A 452 -26.05 29.96 4.99
CA ASN A 452 -25.09 30.08 6.08
C ASN A 452 -25.64 31.09 7.13
N PRO A 453 -25.84 30.65 8.38
CA PRO A 453 -26.44 31.46 9.44
C PRO A 453 -25.56 32.65 9.87
N ASP A 454 -24.26 32.57 9.64
CA ASP A 454 -23.28 33.58 10.02
C ASP A 454 -23.07 34.64 8.91
N HIS A 455 -23.66 34.43 7.72
CA HIS A 455 -23.52 35.29 6.53
C HIS A 455 -22.13 35.25 5.87
N VAL A 456 -22.01 35.85 4.68
CA VAL A 456 -20.77 35.89 3.87
C VAL A 456 -19.63 36.54 4.66
N HIS A 457 -18.47 35.90 4.64
CA HIS A 457 -17.20 36.34 5.25
C HIS A 457 -17.27 36.59 6.76
N SER A 458 -18.13 35.81 7.44
CA SER A 458 -18.18 35.68 8.90
C SER A 458 -17.59 34.33 9.31
N LEU A 459 -18.14 33.61 10.28
CA LEU A 459 -17.58 32.32 10.71
C LEU A 459 -17.56 31.29 9.56
N THR A 460 -16.60 30.37 9.63
CA THR A 460 -16.51 29.24 8.71
C THR A 460 -17.52 28.17 9.08
N ASP A 461 -18.24 27.66 8.09
CA ASP A 461 -19.02 26.43 8.18
C ASP A 461 -18.28 25.28 7.49
N VAL A 462 -18.66 24.04 7.83
CA VAL A 462 -18.16 22.85 7.12
C VAL A 462 -19.11 22.52 5.97
N TYR A 463 -18.57 22.55 4.76
CA TYR A 463 -19.24 22.11 3.54
C TYR A 463 -18.78 20.73 3.15
N PHE A 464 -19.59 20.04 2.34
CA PHE A 464 -19.23 18.77 1.74
C PHE A 464 -19.75 18.69 0.32
N ASP A 465 -19.03 17.97 -0.53
CA ASP A 465 -19.48 17.60 -1.87
C ASP A 465 -18.77 16.32 -2.32
N HIS A 466 -19.24 15.73 -3.43
CA HIS A 466 -18.71 14.50 -3.98
C HIS A 466 -18.51 14.59 -5.49
N ILE A 467 -17.36 14.10 -5.95
CA ILE A 467 -17.08 13.90 -7.38
C ILE A 467 -17.23 12.42 -7.69
N LYS A 468 -18.24 12.08 -8.50
CA LYS A 468 -18.38 10.72 -9.02
C LYS A 468 -17.70 10.58 -10.38
N LEU A 469 -16.73 9.67 -10.45
CA LEU A 469 -16.10 9.30 -11.71
C LEU A 469 -17.12 8.60 -12.61
N ALA A 470 -17.21 9.06 -13.85
CA ALA A 470 -17.87 8.30 -14.89
C ALA A 470 -16.94 7.16 -15.29
N ASP A 471 -17.45 5.93 -15.40
CA ASP A 471 -16.67 4.77 -15.86
C ASP A 471 -15.82 5.15 -17.11
N GLY A 472 -14.49 5.23 -16.95
CA GLY A 472 -13.53 5.33 -18.05
C GLY A 472 -12.92 6.69 -18.43
N ASP A 473 -12.96 7.74 -17.59
CA ASP A 473 -12.34 9.03 -17.96
C ASP A 473 -10.81 9.04 -17.72
N HIS A 474 -10.05 8.30 -18.53
CA HIS A 474 -8.57 8.32 -18.53
C HIS A 474 -8.03 9.15 -19.72
N SER A 475 -8.28 10.46 -19.64
CA SER A 475 -7.65 11.65 -20.30
C SER A 475 -7.47 11.76 -21.84
N ILE A 476 -7.86 12.94 -22.40
CA ILE A 476 -7.07 13.81 -23.32
C ILE A 476 -7.77 15.17 -23.57
N ALA A 477 -6.95 16.21 -23.74
CA ALA A 477 -7.20 17.65 -23.83
C ALA A 477 -8.50 18.17 -24.50
N ARG A 478 -9.15 19.13 -23.83
CA ARG A 478 -10.13 20.05 -24.44
C ARG A 478 -9.42 21.00 -25.42
N GLY A 479 -9.87 21.03 -26.68
CA GLY A 479 -9.52 22.11 -27.62
C GLY A 479 -8.99 21.68 -29.00
N SER A 480 -8.72 20.39 -29.24
CA SER A 480 -8.31 19.90 -30.55
C SER A 480 -9.51 19.43 -31.39
N SER A 481 -9.39 19.49 -32.73
CA SER A 481 -10.38 18.89 -33.64
C SER A 481 -10.40 17.35 -33.55
N THR A 482 -9.37 16.73 -32.96
CA THR A 482 -9.23 15.28 -32.82
C THR A 482 -8.45 14.92 -31.56
N GLY A 483 -8.99 14.01 -30.75
CA GLY A 483 -8.33 13.41 -29.59
C GLY A 483 -8.25 11.90 -29.77
N ILE A 484 -7.05 11.33 -29.58
CA ILE A 484 -6.80 9.89 -29.67
C ILE A 484 -6.09 9.42 -28.40
N GLY A 485 -6.72 8.53 -27.63
CA GLY A 485 -6.14 7.84 -26.48
C GLY A 485 -6.02 6.36 -26.80
N ILE A 486 -4.82 5.80 -26.67
CA ILE A 486 -4.55 4.37 -26.94
C ILE A 486 -3.78 3.78 -25.77
N ALA A 487 -4.23 2.63 -25.27
CA ALA A 487 -3.53 1.86 -24.26
C ALA A 487 -3.34 0.41 -24.72
N VAL A 488 -2.16 -0.14 -24.46
CA VAL A 488 -1.83 -1.52 -24.79
C VAL A 488 -1.07 -2.13 -23.63
N ALA A 489 -1.57 -3.25 -23.11
CA ALA A 489 -0.91 -4.06 -22.09
C ALA A 489 -0.76 -5.49 -22.62
N VAL A 490 0.46 -6.03 -22.54
CA VAL A 490 0.77 -7.40 -22.95
C VAL A 490 1.60 -8.05 -21.86
N ASN A 491 1.07 -9.12 -21.26
CA ASN A 491 1.78 -10.01 -20.37
C ASN A 491 1.93 -11.38 -21.01
N VAL A 492 3.14 -11.93 -20.96
CA VAL A 492 3.44 -13.30 -21.39
C VAL A 492 4.34 -13.91 -20.33
N ALA A 493 3.75 -14.79 -19.52
CA ALA A 493 4.43 -15.48 -18.44
C ALA A 493 4.40 -16.99 -18.71
N ASP A 494 5.57 -17.61 -18.62
CA ASP A 494 5.78 -19.05 -18.72
C ASP A 494 6.54 -19.49 -17.48
N VAL A 495 5.85 -20.20 -16.60
CA VAL A 495 6.37 -20.65 -15.31
C VAL A 495 6.41 -22.17 -15.31
N THR A 496 7.59 -22.72 -15.02
CA THR A 496 7.80 -24.17 -14.97
C THR A 496 8.45 -24.59 -13.66
N ALA A 497 7.82 -25.54 -12.97
CA ALA A 497 8.37 -26.27 -11.84
C ALA A 497 8.64 -27.72 -12.26
N ASP A 498 9.91 -28.09 -12.42
CA ASP A 498 10.32 -29.44 -12.77
C ASP A 498 11.09 -30.11 -11.62
N ALA A 499 10.60 -31.28 -11.20
CA ALA A 499 11.32 -32.17 -10.31
C ALA A 499 11.40 -33.55 -10.95
N SER A 500 12.61 -34.04 -11.19
CA SER A 500 12.78 -35.36 -11.80
C SER A 500 13.95 -36.16 -11.24
N ILE A 501 13.75 -37.48 -11.21
CA ILE A 501 14.84 -38.44 -11.17
C ILE A 501 15.00 -38.97 -12.60
N GLY A 502 16.15 -38.70 -13.21
CA GLY A 502 16.48 -39.20 -14.54
C GLY A 502 16.67 -40.73 -14.58
N LYS A 503 17.27 -41.25 -15.65
CA LYS A 503 17.65 -42.68 -15.74
C LYS A 503 18.74 -43.01 -14.71
N ALA A 504 18.33 -43.34 -13.49
CA ALA A 504 19.20 -43.55 -12.34
C ALA A 504 18.80 -44.79 -11.54
N THR A 505 19.75 -45.35 -10.81
CA THR A 505 19.51 -46.39 -9.80
C THR A 505 19.63 -45.78 -8.41
N ILE A 506 18.54 -45.76 -7.65
CA ILE A 506 18.46 -45.19 -6.31
C ILE A 506 18.20 -46.29 -5.29
N SER A 507 18.94 -46.27 -4.19
CA SER A 507 18.68 -47.06 -2.98
C SER A 507 18.57 -46.12 -1.80
N ALA A 508 17.40 -46.02 -1.18
CA ALA A 508 17.10 -45.04 -0.13
C ALA A 508 15.99 -45.54 0.80
N ASP A 509 15.83 -44.92 1.97
CA ASP A 509 14.75 -45.27 2.91
C ASP A 509 13.37 -44.88 2.38
N GLY A 510 13.30 -43.88 1.49
CA GLY A 510 12.12 -43.44 0.74
C GLY A 510 12.52 -42.46 -0.37
N VAL A 511 11.61 -42.16 -1.28
CA VAL A 511 11.83 -41.22 -2.40
C VAL A 511 10.66 -40.25 -2.48
N ILE A 512 10.97 -38.95 -2.55
CA ILE A 512 10.00 -37.88 -2.74
C ILE A 512 10.47 -37.01 -3.92
N VAL A 513 9.60 -36.81 -4.90
CA VAL A 513 9.80 -35.93 -6.06
C VAL A 513 8.67 -34.91 -6.07
N GLN A 514 9.00 -33.63 -5.93
CA GLN A 514 8.04 -32.57 -5.66
C GLN A 514 8.26 -31.39 -6.59
N ALA A 515 7.32 -31.15 -7.51
CA ALA A 515 7.21 -29.95 -8.31
C ALA A 515 6.09 -29.10 -7.70
N LEU A 516 6.47 -28.19 -6.80
CA LEU A 516 5.55 -27.36 -6.04
C LEU A 516 5.79 -25.89 -6.33
N MET A 517 4.80 -25.09 -5.97
CA MET A 517 4.87 -23.63 -5.94
C MET A 517 5.31 -23.12 -4.58
N LEU A 518 6.01 -21.97 -4.57
CA LEU A 518 6.39 -21.27 -3.35
C LEU A 518 5.19 -20.49 -2.82
N THR A 519 4.84 -20.68 -1.54
CA THR A 519 3.80 -19.92 -0.86
C THR A 519 4.44 -18.82 -0.01
N SER A 520 3.94 -17.59 -0.10
CA SER A 520 4.42 -16.44 0.68
C SER A 520 3.25 -15.80 1.41
N GLY A 521 3.17 -15.98 2.73
CA GLY A 521 1.99 -15.57 3.50
C GLY A 521 0.73 -16.30 3.01
N ASP A 522 -0.30 -15.53 2.63
CA ASP A 522 -1.55 -16.05 2.06
C ASP A 522 -1.49 -16.27 0.54
N ASP A 523 -0.41 -15.83 -0.12
CA ASP A 523 -0.24 -16.06 -1.56
C ASP A 523 0.08 -17.53 -1.83
N SER A 524 -0.86 -18.16 -2.54
CA SER A 524 -0.87 -19.57 -2.90
C SER A 524 -1.11 -19.79 -4.39
N SER A 525 -0.98 -18.75 -5.23
CA SER A 525 -1.22 -18.84 -6.67
C SER A 525 -0.32 -17.91 -7.49
N HIS A 526 0.14 -18.36 -8.66
CA HIS A 526 0.76 -17.42 -9.59
C HIS A 526 -0.30 -16.49 -10.19
N HIS A 527 -0.13 -15.18 -10.01
CA HIS A 527 -1.01 -14.16 -10.58
C HIS A 527 -0.39 -13.56 -11.85
N PHE A 528 -1.09 -13.71 -12.97
CA PHE A 528 -0.70 -13.17 -14.28
C PHE A 528 -1.76 -12.18 -14.73
N SER A 529 -1.38 -10.92 -14.98
CA SER A 529 -2.36 -9.88 -15.30
C SER A 529 -1.91 -8.93 -16.42
N ALA A 530 -2.88 -8.45 -17.20
CA ALA A 530 -2.72 -7.34 -18.14
C ALA A 530 -3.93 -6.40 -18.08
N LYS A 531 -3.71 -5.11 -17.77
CA LYS A 531 -4.75 -4.07 -17.71
C LYS A 531 -4.42 -2.91 -18.65
N ALA A 532 -5.32 -2.58 -19.57
CA ALA A 532 -5.17 -1.47 -20.50
C ALA A 532 -6.40 -0.56 -20.47
N THR A 533 -6.20 0.72 -20.18
CA THR A 533 -7.28 1.69 -20.12
C THR A 533 -6.95 2.94 -20.92
N SER A 534 -7.87 3.39 -21.78
CA SER A 534 -7.71 4.55 -22.65
C SER A 534 -8.96 5.42 -22.63
N GLY A 535 -8.78 6.74 -22.55
CA GLY A 535 -9.86 7.73 -22.63
C GLY A 535 -9.73 8.67 -23.82
N ALA A 536 -10.85 9.27 -24.24
CA ALA A 536 -10.85 10.43 -25.14
C ALA A 536 -12.07 11.33 -24.93
N SER A 537 -11.88 12.62 -24.64
CA SER A 537 -12.98 13.56 -24.40
C SER A 537 -12.71 14.94 -25.01
N GLY A 538 -13.76 15.75 -25.22
CA GLY A 538 -13.63 17.17 -25.58
C GLY A 538 -13.28 17.51 -27.04
N ALA A 539 -12.98 16.54 -27.89
CA ALA A 539 -12.65 16.76 -29.31
C ALA A 539 -13.84 16.58 -30.26
N ASP A 540 -13.78 17.17 -31.45
CA ASP A 540 -14.76 16.92 -32.53
C ASP A 540 -14.77 15.45 -32.95
N THR A 541 -13.58 14.83 -33.01
CA THR A 541 -13.39 13.39 -33.23
C THR A 541 -12.63 12.81 -32.04
N GLY A 542 -13.25 11.94 -31.25
CA GLY A 542 -12.63 11.24 -30.14
C GLY A 542 -12.44 9.76 -30.46
N VAL A 543 -11.25 9.23 -30.22
CA VAL A 543 -10.94 7.79 -30.37
C VAL A 543 -10.25 7.30 -29.12
N ALA A 544 -10.89 6.38 -28.40
CA ALA A 544 -10.29 5.59 -27.32
C ALA A 544 -10.10 4.15 -27.82
N GLY A 545 -8.91 3.60 -27.63
CA GLY A 545 -8.56 2.23 -28.02
C GLY A 545 -7.75 1.51 -26.95
N SER A 546 -8.23 0.36 -26.47
CA SER A 546 -7.53 -0.45 -25.49
C SER A 546 -7.33 -1.89 -25.94
N LEU A 547 -6.12 -2.42 -25.72
CA LEU A 547 -5.78 -3.82 -25.96
C LEU A 547 -5.08 -4.40 -24.74
N ALA A 548 -5.69 -5.38 -24.08
CA ALA A 548 -5.05 -6.17 -23.03
C ALA A 548 -4.87 -7.62 -23.51
N ILE A 549 -3.65 -8.13 -23.43
CA ILE A 549 -3.33 -9.53 -23.73
C ILE A 549 -2.60 -10.11 -22.53
N ASN A 550 -3.21 -11.10 -21.86
CA ASN A 550 -2.55 -11.90 -20.85
C ASN A 550 -2.35 -13.32 -21.39
N ILE A 551 -1.14 -13.85 -21.28
CA ILE A 551 -0.80 -15.24 -21.57
C ILE A 551 -0.06 -15.78 -20.35
N GLY A 552 -0.75 -16.55 -19.51
CA GLY A 552 -0.17 -17.22 -18.35
C GLY A 552 -0.12 -18.72 -18.55
N LEU A 553 1.09 -19.26 -18.66
CA LEU A 553 1.37 -20.68 -18.82
C LEU A 553 2.03 -21.19 -17.54
N SER A 554 1.43 -22.19 -16.90
CA SER A 554 1.94 -22.77 -15.65
C SER A 554 2.12 -24.27 -15.77
N HIS A 555 3.34 -24.72 -15.53
CA HIS A 555 3.79 -26.09 -15.73
C HIS A 555 4.36 -26.66 -14.43
N ALA A 556 3.90 -27.84 -14.02
CA ALA A 556 4.41 -28.54 -12.84
C ALA A 556 4.58 -30.04 -13.13
N HIS A 557 5.82 -30.52 -13.15
CA HIS A 557 6.12 -31.92 -13.49
C HIS A 557 6.96 -32.61 -12.42
N ALA A 558 6.38 -33.62 -11.77
CA ALA A 558 7.08 -34.54 -10.88
C ALA A 558 7.27 -35.89 -11.59
N THR A 559 8.51 -36.25 -11.95
CA THR A 559 8.78 -37.37 -12.87
C THR A 559 9.83 -38.35 -12.34
N LEU A 560 9.53 -39.65 -12.37
CA LEU A 560 10.55 -40.69 -12.48
C LEU A 560 10.72 -41.01 -13.97
N ALA A 561 11.86 -40.66 -14.55
CA ALA A 561 12.09 -40.82 -15.98
C ALA A 561 12.13 -42.31 -16.38
N PRO A 562 11.83 -42.65 -17.64
CA PRO A 562 11.83 -44.03 -18.09
C PRO A 562 13.14 -44.77 -17.78
N ASN A 563 13.02 -46.05 -17.42
CA ASN A 563 14.12 -46.95 -17.04
C ASN A 563 14.85 -46.57 -15.73
N ALA A 564 14.27 -45.74 -14.86
CA ALA A 564 14.80 -45.54 -13.51
C ALA A 564 14.56 -46.78 -12.61
N THR A 565 15.46 -47.02 -11.67
CA THR A 565 15.33 -48.09 -10.68
C THR A 565 15.34 -47.52 -9.28
N VAL A 566 14.31 -47.77 -8.48
CA VAL A 566 14.20 -47.33 -7.08
C VAL A 566 14.12 -48.55 -6.18
N THR A 567 15.02 -48.65 -5.21
CA THR A 567 15.01 -49.66 -4.15
C THR A 567 14.80 -48.99 -2.80
N VAL A 568 13.70 -49.29 -2.14
CA VAL A 568 13.36 -48.78 -0.81
C VAL A 568 13.87 -49.73 0.27
N THR A 569 14.72 -49.23 1.18
CA THR A 569 15.45 -50.06 2.16
C THR A 569 14.76 -50.24 3.50
N ASP A 570 13.91 -49.31 3.95
CA ASP A 570 13.32 -49.32 5.30
C ASP A 570 11.80 -49.04 5.34
N ASN A 571 11.03 -49.75 4.50
CA ASN A 571 9.56 -49.62 4.42
C ASN A 571 9.05 -48.16 4.21
N GLY A 572 9.85 -47.25 3.66
CA GLY A 572 9.35 -45.93 3.29
C GLY A 572 8.57 -45.93 1.97
N ASP A 573 8.25 -44.74 1.52
CA ASP A 573 7.31 -44.52 0.42
C ASP A 573 8.02 -43.97 -0.83
N VAL A 574 7.33 -44.06 -1.97
CA VAL A 574 7.69 -43.34 -3.21
C VAL A 574 6.57 -42.36 -3.52
N LYS A 575 6.85 -41.05 -3.44
CA LYS A 575 5.86 -39.98 -3.62
C LYS A 575 6.26 -39.04 -4.75
N LEU A 576 5.37 -38.85 -5.70
CA LEU A 576 5.48 -37.86 -6.78
C LEU A 576 4.32 -36.88 -6.61
N ILE A 577 4.62 -35.61 -6.39
CA ILE A 577 3.61 -34.58 -6.14
C ILE A 577 3.90 -33.39 -7.06
N ALA A 578 2.92 -33.03 -7.89
CA ALA A 578 2.94 -31.88 -8.77
C ALA A 578 1.76 -30.96 -8.44
N GLN A 579 2.04 -29.68 -8.22
CA GLN A 579 1.03 -28.68 -7.87
C GLN A 579 1.23 -27.39 -8.69
N SER A 580 0.14 -26.88 -9.24
CA SER A 580 0.11 -25.63 -10.02
C SER A 580 -1.20 -24.89 -9.84
N PHE A 581 -1.20 -23.79 -9.09
CA PHE A 581 -2.37 -22.92 -8.94
C PHE A 581 -2.10 -21.55 -9.60
N ALA A 582 -3.02 -21.12 -10.46
CA ALA A 582 -2.89 -19.90 -11.25
C ALA A 582 -4.16 -19.04 -11.19
N LEU A 583 -3.96 -17.73 -11.21
CA LEU A 583 -4.97 -16.70 -11.42
C LEU A 583 -4.56 -15.86 -12.64
N ASN A 584 -5.44 -15.80 -13.65
CA ASN A 584 -5.17 -15.14 -14.93
C ASN A 584 -6.17 -14.02 -15.19
N GLU A 585 -5.70 -12.80 -15.39
CA GLU A 585 -6.57 -11.63 -15.58
C GLU A 585 -6.21 -10.81 -16.81
N ALA A 586 -7.22 -10.46 -17.61
CA ALA A 586 -7.07 -9.48 -18.68
C ALA A 586 -8.22 -8.46 -18.63
N SER A 587 -7.89 -7.17 -18.56
CA SER A 587 -8.88 -6.09 -18.51
C SER A 587 -8.57 -4.99 -19.53
N ALA A 588 -9.51 -4.69 -20.42
CA ALA A 588 -9.38 -3.62 -21.42
C ALA A 588 -10.56 -2.65 -21.35
N ALA A 589 -10.30 -1.35 -21.17
CA ALA A 589 -11.35 -0.33 -21.03
C ALA A 589 -11.10 0.87 -21.96
N ALA A 590 -12.00 1.11 -22.92
CA ALA A 590 -11.84 2.20 -23.89
C ALA A 590 -13.06 3.10 -23.95
N HIS A 591 -12.99 4.27 -23.31
CA HIS A 591 -14.15 5.14 -23.12
C HIS A 591 -13.96 6.52 -23.73
N GLN A 592 -14.96 6.93 -24.48
CA GLN A 592 -15.04 8.19 -25.18
C GLN A 592 -16.40 8.82 -24.84
N SER A 593 -16.41 9.87 -24.01
CA SER A 593 -17.64 10.30 -23.32
C SER A 593 -18.29 11.57 -23.89
N LYS A 594 -17.58 12.37 -24.71
CA LYS A 594 -18.03 13.71 -25.16
C LYS A 594 -17.45 14.16 -26.53
N ALA A 595 -17.63 13.42 -27.62
CA ALA A 595 -17.17 13.91 -28.94
C ALA A 595 -18.20 14.83 -29.62
N GLY A 596 -17.72 15.87 -30.31
CA GLY A 596 -18.59 16.80 -31.04
C GLY A 596 -19.24 16.21 -32.30
N LYS A 597 -18.56 15.27 -32.98
CA LYS A 597 -19.01 14.65 -34.23
C LYS A 597 -18.87 13.13 -34.19
N VAL A 598 -17.66 12.62 -34.00
CA VAL A 598 -17.36 11.19 -34.11
C VAL A 598 -16.74 10.68 -32.82
N GLY A 599 -17.36 9.66 -32.22
CA GLY A 599 -16.84 8.97 -31.03
C GLY A 599 -16.53 7.51 -31.34
N VAL A 600 -15.35 7.04 -30.91
CA VAL A 600 -14.97 5.63 -30.98
C VAL A 600 -14.44 5.19 -29.61
N GLY A 601 -14.95 4.08 -29.09
CA GLY A 601 -14.48 3.44 -27.87
C GLY A 601 -14.31 1.95 -28.10
N ALA A 602 -13.10 1.53 -28.46
CA ALA A 602 -12.80 0.18 -28.90
C ALA A 602 -11.91 -0.56 -27.90
N SER A 603 -12.34 -1.72 -27.41
CA SER A 603 -11.55 -2.50 -26.46
C SER A 603 -11.50 -3.98 -26.80
N ILE A 604 -10.32 -4.58 -26.58
CA ILE A 604 -10.07 -6.00 -26.75
C ILE A 604 -9.30 -6.52 -25.54
N ALA A 605 -9.88 -7.49 -24.83
CA ALA A 605 -9.20 -8.28 -23.81
C ALA A 605 -9.04 -9.73 -24.30
N LEU A 606 -7.81 -10.24 -24.31
CA LEU A 606 -7.48 -11.63 -24.61
C LEU A 606 -6.74 -12.22 -23.41
N ASN A 607 -7.26 -13.31 -22.87
CA ASN A 607 -6.68 -14.01 -21.75
C ASN A 607 -6.49 -15.48 -22.11
N ILE A 608 -5.25 -15.94 -22.10
CA ILE A 608 -4.88 -17.33 -22.36
C ILE A 608 -4.24 -17.86 -21.09
N GLY A 609 -4.93 -18.76 -20.39
CA GLY A 609 -4.47 -19.35 -19.15
C GLY A 609 -4.38 -20.86 -19.30
N THR A 610 -3.21 -21.44 -19.10
CA THR A 610 -3.04 -22.90 -19.20
C THR A 610 -2.33 -23.48 -18.01
N THR A 611 -2.77 -24.66 -17.56
CA THR A 611 -2.04 -25.45 -16.57
C THR A 611 -1.69 -26.82 -17.15
N ASP A 612 -0.44 -27.25 -16.97
CA ASP A 612 0.00 -28.62 -17.28
C ASP A 612 0.66 -29.20 -16.04
N THR A 613 -0.04 -30.09 -15.36
CA THR A 613 0.38 -30.63 -14.06
C THR A 613 0.46 -32.15 -14.12
N THR A 614 1.67 -32.69 -13.96
CA THR A 614 1.90 -34.13 -14.15
C THR A 614 2.70 -34.74 -13.01
N ALA A 615 2.20 -35.85 -12.48
CA ALA A 615 2.93 -36.76 -11.61
C ALA A 615 3.10 -38.10 -12.35
N THR A 616 4.31 -38.41 -12.80
CA THR A 616 4.54 -39.49 -13.77
C THR A 616 5.63 -40.46 -13.32
N ILE A 617 5.27 -41.74 -13.24
CA ILE A 617 6.24 -42.85 -13.23
C ILE A 617 6.38 -43.32 -14.67
N GLY A 618 7.54 -43.09 -15.29
CA GLY A 618 7.80 -43.42 -16.69
C GLY A 618 7.82 -44.92 -16.99
N ASP A 619 7.86 -45.23 -18.30
CA ASP A 619 7.97 -46.60 -18.80
C ASP A 619 9.23 -47.30 -18.26
N GLU A 620 9.11 -48.60 -17.99
CA GLU A 620 10.20 -49.45 -17.50
C GLU A 620 10.83 -48.99 -16.17
N VAL A 621 10.16 -48.10 -15.42
CA VAL A 621 10.58 -47.76 -14.06
C VAL A 621 10.28 -48.92 -13.12
N THR A 622 11.31 -49.45 -12.46
CA THR A 622 11.18 -50.51 -11.46
C THR A 622 11.24 -49.92 -10.06
N ILE A 623 10.25 -50.21 -9.21
CA ILE A 623 10.22 -49.80 -7.80
C ILE A 623 10.14 -51.07 -6.93
N GLY A 624 11.14 -51.27 -6.07
CA GLY A 624 11.21 -52.39 -5.14
C GLY A 624 11.12 -51.94 -3.69
N GLY A 625 10.34 -52.65 -2.89
CA GLY A 625 10.36 -52.52 -1.42
C GLY A 625 9.51 -51.40 -0.81
N ALA A 626 8.88 -50.56 -1.63
CA ALA A 626 8.06 -49.43 -1.19
C ALA A 626 6.82 -49.88 -0.40
N HIS A 627 6.53 -49.17 0.70
CA HIS A 627 5.30 -49.35 1.47
C HIS A 627 4.13 -48.65 0.77
N GLU A 628 4.21 -47.35 0.51
CA GLU A 628 3.24 -46.63 -0.33
C GLU A 628 3.86 -46.14 -1.64
N VAL A 629 3.05 -46.09 -2.69
CA VAL A 629 3.34 -45.33 -3.90
C VAL A 629 2.24 -44.29 -4.10
N LEU A 630 2.62 -43.02 -4.16
CA LEU A 630 1.71 -41.88 -4.32
C LEU A 630 2.09 -41.08 -5.56
N LEU A 631 1.12 -40.86 -6.45
CA LEU A 631 1.18 -39.87 -7.52
C LEU A 631 0.04 -38.89 -7.28
N ASP A 632 0.35 -37.62 -7.12
CA ASP A 632 -0.65 -36.57 -6.90
C ASP A 632 -0.36 -35.39 -7.82
N ALA A 633 -1.26 -35.15 -8.77
CA ALA A 633 -1.23 -34.02 -9.68
C ALA A 633 -2.45 -33.14 -9.40
N SER A 634 -2.24 -31.93 -8.89
CA SER A 634 -3.31 -31.01 -8.50
C SER A 634 -3.10 -29.65 -9.15
N SER A 635 -4.07 -29.20 -9.95
CA SER A 635 -4.02 -27.88 -10.56
C SER A 635 -5.26 -27.04 -10.27
N LYS A 636 -5.07 -25.71 -10.35
CA LYS A 636 -6.14 -24.72 -10.25
C LYS A 636 -5.89 -23.61 -11.26
N ASN A 637 -6.92 -23.17 -11.96
CA ASN A 637 -6.83 -22.02 -12.87
C ASN A 637 -8.12 -21.20 -12.83
N ASP A 638 -8.06 -20.03 -12.21
CA ASP A 638 -9.13 -19.05 -12.25
C ASP A 638 -8.79 -17.96 -13.29
N MET A 639 -9.75 -17.61 -14.12
CA MET A 639 -9.58 -16.66 -15.22
C MET A 639 -10.68 -15.60 -15.21
N THR A 640 -10.26 -14.32 -15.24
CA THR A 640 -11.18 -13.18 -15.41
C THR A 640 -10.77 -12.36 -16.63
N THR A 641 -11.69 -12.15 -17.56
CA THR A 641 -11.46 -11.39 -18.78
C THR A 641 -12.56 -10.38 -18.98
N VAL A 642 -12.23 -9.10 -18.89
CA VAL A 642 -13.20 -8.01 -18.98
C VAL A 642 -12.80 -7.03 -20.06
N ALA A 643 -13.70 -6.78 -21.00
CA ALA A 643 -13.57 -5.69 -21.95
C ALA A 643 -14.76 -4.72 -21.79
N THR A 644 -14.48 -3.43 -21.63
CA THR A 644 -15.50 -2.38 -21.60
C THR A 644 -15.21 -1.30 -22.62
N GLY A 645 -16.25 -0.76 -23.22
CA GLY A 645 -16.13 0.33 -24.18
C GLY A 645 -17.27 1.31 -24.09
N GLY A 646 -16.97 2.58 -24.35
CA GLY A 646 -17.95 3.67 -24.36
C GLY A 646 -17.66 4.63 -25.51
N SER A 647 -18.68 5.07 -26.25
CA SER A 647 -18.52 6.15 -27.22
C SER A 647 -19.71 7.12 -27.23
N ALA A 648 -19.43 8.39 -27.52
CA ALA A 648 -20.42 9.46 -27.58
C ALA A 648 -20.19 10.42 -28.75
N GLY A 649 -21.22 10.75 -29.53
CA GLY A 649 -21.11 11.74 -30.61
C GLY A 649 -22.32 11.77 -31.52
N LYS A 650 -22.24 12.47 -32.67
CA LYS A 650 -23.26 12.31 -33.71
C LYS A 650 -23.20 10.91 -34.31
N THR A 651 -22.00 10.49 -34.69
CA THR A 651 -21.68 9.12 -35.05
C THR A 651 -20.85 8.49 -33.94
N ALA A 652 -21.30 7.37 -33.38
CA ALA A 652 -20.63 6.70 -32.28
C ALA A 652 -20.49 5.19 -32.56
N VAL A 653 -19.30 4.63 -32.32
CA VAL A 653 -18.99 3.21 -32.57
C VAL A 653 -18.23 2.63 -31.38
N THR A 654 -18.76 1.54 -30.82
CA THR A 654 -18.23 0.89 -29.60
C THR A 654 -18.04 -0.61 -29.83
N PRO A 655 -16.92 -1.04 -30.44
CA PRO A 655 -16.61 -2.45 -30.58
C PRO A 655 -15.84 -2.97 -29.35
N VAL A 656 -16.38 -3.98 -28.69
CA VAL A 656 -15.85 -4.55 -27.45
C VAL A 656 -15.71 -6.06 -27.61
N VAL A 657 -14.52 -6.60 -27.30
CA VAL A 657 -14.23 -8.02 -27.44
C VAL A 657 -13.51 -8.53 -26.20
N ALA A 658 -14.03 -9.57 -25.57
CA ALA A 658 -13.39 -10.32 -24.50
C ALA A 658 -13.27 -11.79 -24.91
N ILE A 659 -12.07 -12.36 -24.83
CA ILE A 659 -11.79 -13.75 -25.19
C ILE A 659 -10.98 -14.41 -24.08
N SER A 660 -11.50 -15.50 -23.52
CA SER A 660 -10.77 -16.38 -22.61
C SER A 660 -10.50 -17.72 -23.26
N VAL A 661 -9.27 -18.21 -23.12
CA VAL A 661 -8.84 -19.54 -23.55
C VAL A 661 -8.19 -20.24 -22.37
N ALA A 662 -8.91 -21.18 -21.76
CA ALA A 662 -8.44 -22.07 -20.71
C ALA A 662 -8.13 -23.46 -21.28
N ASN A 663 -6.92 -23.96 -21.05
CA ASN A 663 -6.57 -25.36 -21.30
C ASN A 663 -5.79 -25.94 -20.13
N ASN A 664 -6.40 -26.85 -19.38
CA ASN A 664 -5.87 -27.35 -18.12
C ASN A 664 -5.77 -28.87 -18.14
N ASP A 665 -4.56 -29.40 -17.99
CA ASP A 665 -4.30 -30.83 -17.95
C ASP A 665 -3.68 -31.21 -16.59
N SER A 666 -4.27 -32.21 -15.92
CA SER A 666 -3.79 -32.77 -14.66
C SER A 666 -3.69 -34.29 -14.77
N HIS A 667 -2.46 -34.83 -14.79
CA HIS A 667 -2.21 -36.24 -15.07
C HIS A 667 -1.39 -36.93 -13.97
N ALA A 668 -1.91 -38.03 -13.42
CA ALA A 668 -1.20 -38.95 -12.54
C ALA A 668 -1.05 -40.31 -13.24
N THR A 669 0.13 -40.62 -13.75
CA THR A 669 0.32 -41.75 -14.68
C THR A 669 1.42 -42.70 -14.26
N LEU A 670 1.13 -44.00 -14.38
CA LEU A 670 2.14 -45.06 -14.32
C LEU A 670 2.32 -45.64 -15.73
N GLY A 671 3.52 -45.53 -16.29
CA GLY A 671 3.88 -46.03 -17.62
C GLY A 671 3.89 -47.55 -17.71
N ALA A 672 4.24 -48.11 -18.86
CA ALA A 672 4.36 -49.54 -19.03
C ALA A 672 5.52 -50.13 -18.21
N LEU A 673 5.46 -51.42 -17.92
CA LEU A 673 6.57 -52.21 -17.41
C LEU A 673 6.50 -53.56 -18.10
N THR A 674 7.57 -53.98 -18.79
CA THR A 674 7.55 -55.18 -19.63
C THR A 674 8.65 -56.16 -19.24
N ASP A 675 8.38 -57.45 -19.43
CA ASP A 675 9.41 -58.49 -19.30
C ASP A 675 10.27 -58.49 -20.57
N ASP A 676 11.56 -58.15 -20.43
CA ASP A 676 12.53 -58.12 -21.55
C ASP A 676 12.62 -59.44 -22.34
N SER A 677 12.25 -60.57 -21.74
CA SER A 677 12.34 -61.90 -22.34
C SER A 677 11.06 -62.36 -23.03
N THR A 678 9.88 -61.92 -22.59
CA THR A 678 8.59 -62.32 -23.17
C THR A 678 7.85 -61.19 -23.88
N GLY A 679 8.16 -59.94 -23.58
CA GLY A 679 7.45 -58.74 -24.05
C GLY A 679 6.08 -58.54 -23.39
N ASP A 680 5.74 -59.37 -22.40
CA ASP A 680 4.46 -59.26 -21.68
C ASP A 680 4.54 -58.17 -20.60
N ALA A 681 3.38 -57.64 -20.21
CA ALA A 681 3.30 -56.69 -19.09
C ALA A 681 3.79 -57.37 -17.79
N GLN A 682 4.63 -56.66 -17.04
CA GLN A 682 5.15 -57.11 -15.76
C GLN A 682 4.45 -56.35 -14.62
N ALA A 683 4.09 -57.09 -13.56
CA ALA A 683 3.45 -56.52 -12.40
C ALA A 683 4.42 -55.75 -11.51
N MET A 684 4.09 -54.51 -11.17
CA MET A 684 4.74 -53.76 -10.09
C MET A 684 4.17 -54.20 -8.73
N THR A 685 5.04 -54.63 -7.81
CA THR A 685 4.65 -55.11 -6.48
C THR A 685 4.90 -54.04 -5.41
N ILE A 686 3.86 -53.69 -4.64
CA ILE A 686 3.87 -52.68 -3.57
C ILE A 686 3.51 -53.35 -2.24
N LYS A 687 4.29 -53.10 -1.18
CA LYS A 687 4.09 -53.77 0.13
C LYS A 687 2.87 -53.25 0.90
N GLY A 688 2.40 -52.04 0.59
CA GLY A 688 1.21 -51.40 1.15
C GLY A 688 0.28 -50.94 0.02
N SER A 689 -0.02 -49.64 -0.08
CA SER A 689 -1.03 -49.06 -0.99
C SER A 689 -0.44 -48.32 -2.20
N LEU A 690 -1.25 -48.21 -3.25
CA LEU A 690 -1.04 -47.29 -4.38
C LEU A 690 -2.16 -46.23 -4.38
N LYS A 691 -1.79 -44.95 -4.54
CA LYS A 691 -2.73 -43.88 -4.84
C LYS A 691 -2.23 -43.03 -6.01
N ALA A 692 -2.99 -42.98 -7.09
CA ALA A 692 -2.81 -42.04 -8.19
C ALA A 692 -4.00 -41.08 -8.22
N SER A 693 -3.72 -39.79 -8.10
CA SER A 693 -4.71 -38.73 -7.93
C SER A 693 -4.41 -37.61 -8.93
N ALA A 694 -5.42 -37.27 -9.74
CA ALA A 694 -5.42 -36.13 -10.63
C ALA A 694 -6.62 -35.25 -10.28
N ALA A 695 -6.39 -33.98 -9.98
CA ALA A 695 -7.43 -33.03 -9.61
C ALA A 695 -7.23 -31.69 -10.32
N HIS A 696 -8.28 -31.17 -10.93
CA HIS A 696 -8.35 -29.81 -11.45
C HIS A 696 -9.54 -29.05 -10.85
N ALA A 697 -9.35 -27.77 -10.54
CA ALA A 697 -10.42 -26.84 -10.21
C ALA A 697 -10.22 -25.50 -10.94
N GLY A 698 -11.29 -24.88 -11.42
CA GLY A 698 -11.13 -23.59 -12.10
C GLY A 698 -12.43 -22.86 -12.34
N SER A 699 -12.29 -21.61 -12.75
CA SER A 699 -13.40 -20.78 -13.18
C SER A 699 -12.97 -19.86 -14.32
N VAL A 700 -13.85 -19.59 -15.27
CA VAL A 700 -13.59 -18.67 -16.37
C VAL A 700 -14.74 -17.69 -16.50
N HIS A 701 -14.48 -16.43 -16.17
CA HIS A 701 -15.42 -15.34 -16.34
C HIS A 701 -14.99 -14.46 -17.53
N THR A 702 -15.83 -14.38 -18.57
CA THR A 702 -15.56 -13.51 -19.74
C THR A 702 -16.68 -12.50 -19.94
N SER A 703 -16.39 -11.21 -19.82
CA SER A 703 -17.38 -10.13 -19.96
C SER A 703 -16.97 -9.11 -21.01
N ALA A 704 -17.89 -8.75 -21.90
CA ALA A 704 -17.74 -7.70 -22.91
C ALA A 704 -18.93 -6.73 -22.84
N GLU A 705 -18.69 -5.49 -22.44
CA GLU A 705 -19.74 -4.47 -22.27
C GLU A 705 -19.47 -3.22 -23.11
N GLY A 706 -20.32 -2.94 -24.10
CA GLY A 706 -20.24 -1.78 -24.97
C GLY A 706 -21.42 -0.84 -24.82
N ASN A 707 -21.15 0.43 -24.52
CA ASN A 707 -22.16 1.48 -24.35
C ASN A 707 -22.01 2.58 -25.40
N THR A 708 -22.94 2.64 -26.36
CA THR A 708 -22.90 3.63 -27.46
C THR A 708 -23.96 4.71 -27.26
N LYS A 709 -23.55 5.99 -27.28
CA LYS A 709 -24.44 7.15 -27.18
C LYS A 709 -24.31 7.99 -28.45
N SER A 710 -25.29 7.90 -29.36
CA SER A 710 -25.25 8.59 -30.65
C SER A 710 -26.44 9.52 -30.84
N ALA A 711 -26.23 10.74 -31.35
CA ALA A 711 -27.35 11.59 -31.79
C ALA A 711 -27.88 11.21 -33.19
N ASP A 712 -27.03 10.67 -34.08
CA ASP A 712 -27.40 10.33 -35.46
C ASP A 712 -27.23 8.83 -35.74
N THR A 713 -26.01 8.30 -35.67
CA THR A 713 -25.68 6.90 -36.02
C THR A 713 -24.89 6.24 -34.90
N GLY A 714 -25.43 5.18 -34.32
CA GLY A 714 -24.81 4.43 -33.22
C GLY A 714 -24.62 2.96 -33.58
N VAL A 715 -23.42 2.43 -33.30
CA VAL A 715 -23.08 1.02 -33.48
C VAL A 715 -22.41 0.49 -32.21
N GLY A 716 -23.14 -0.29 -31.41
CA GLY A 716 -22.59 -1.04 -30.28
C GLY A 716 -22.38 -2.50 -30.66
N ILE A 717 -21.17 -3.02 -30.46
CA ILE A 717 -20.83 -4.43 -30.70
C ILE A 717 -20.12 -4.96 -29.46
N SER A 718 -20.58 -6.09 -28.93
CA SER A 718 -19.94 -6.76 -27.81
C SER A 718 -19.84 -8.25 -28.09
N ILE A 719 -18.65 -8.82 -27.93
CA ILE A 719 -18.37 -10.25 -28.10
C ILE A 719 -17.66 -10.74 -26.85
N ALA A 720 -18.28 -11.68 -26.15
CA ALA A 720 -17.61 -12.47 -25.10
C ALA A 720 -17.50 -13.91 -25.59
N LEU A 721 -16.28 -14.46 -25.57
CA LEU A 721 -16.00 -15.84 -25.98
C LEU A 721 -15.17 -16.55 -24.91
N THR A 722 -15.74 -17.61 -24.34
CA THR A 722 -15.04 -18.51 -23.43
C THR A 722 -14.75 -19.83 -24.16
N ILE A 723 -13.49 -20.24 -24.19
CA ILE A 723 -13.03 -21.56 -24.63
C ILE A 723 -12.36 -22.20 -23.41
N ALA A 724 -13.00 -23.19 -22.78
CA ALA A 724 -12.46 -23.90 -21.62
C ALA A 724 -12.36 -25.39 -21.90
N SER A 725 -11.22 -25.99 -21.57
CA SER A 725 -10.93 -27.42 -21.73
C SER A 725 -10.13 -27.90 -20.52
N ASP A 726 -10.72 -28.80 -19.73
CA ASP A 726 -10.09 -29.33 -18.53
C ASP A 726 -10.04 -30.86 -18.54
N THR A 727 -8.84 -31.42 -18.35
CA THR A 727 -8.58 -32.85 -18.28
C THR A 727 -8.00 -33.22 -16.92
N ALA A 728 -8.62 -34.20 -16.25
CA ALA A 728 -8.01 -34.90 -15.12
C ALA A 728 -7.92 -36.40 -15.45
N LEU A 729 -6.71 -36.97 -15.40
CA LEU A 729 -6.47 -38.38 -15.72
C LEU A 729 -5.59 -39.04 -14.66
N ALA A 730 -6.11 -40.07 -14.01
CA ALA A 730 -5.32 -40.98 -13.17
C ALA A 730 -5.34 -42.38 -13.80
N THR A 731 -4.18 -42.91 -14.22
CA THR A 731 -4.12 -44.17 -14.99
C THR A 731 -2.84 -44.98 -14.79
N THR A 732 -2.87 -46.24 -15.23
CA THR A 732 -1.71 -47.16 -15.27
C THR A 732 -1.67 -47.89 -16.62
N ALA A 733 -0.47 -48.11 -17.13
CA ALA A 733 -0.20 -48.95 -18.30
C ALA A 733 0.59 -50.23 -17.93
N ARG A 734 0.65 -50.58 -16.63
CA ARG A 734 1.28 -51.80 -16.10
C ARG A 734 0.34 -52.57 -15.17
N ASP A 735 0.62 -53.87 -15.03
CA ASP A 735 -0.03 -54.70 -14.02
C ASP A 735 0.42 -54.29 -12.61
N LEU A 736 -0.47 -54.44 -11.62
CA LEU A 736 -0.24 -54.00 -10.25
C LEU A 736 -0.56 -55.10 -9.24
N THR A 737 0.31 -55.28 -8.25
CA THR A 737 0.05 -56.11 -7.07
C THR A 737 0.36 -55.29 -5.82
N ALA A 738 -0.64 -55.05 -4.98
CA ALA A 738 -0.49 -54.28 -3.73
C ALA A 738 -1.09 -55.06 -2.56
N ALA A 739 -0.48 -55.00 -1.38
CA ALA A 739 -1.05 -55.63 -0.19
C ALA A 739 -2.18 -54.80 0.44
N GLY A 740 -2.18 -53.48 0.20
CA GLY A 740 -3.19 -52.52 0.60
C GLY A 740 -4.08 -52.07 -0.55
N ALA A 741 -4.77 -50.93 -0.38
CA ALA A 741 -5.68 -50.40 -1.39
C ALA A 741 -4.93 -49.88 -2.63
N VAL A 742 -5.54 -50.06 -3.80
CA VAL A 742 -5.12 -49.43 -5.06
C VAL A 742 -6.21 -48.43 -5.46
N THR A 743 -5.85 -47.14 -5.52
CA THR A 743 -6.79 -46.05 -5.79
C THR A 743 -6.34 -45.24 -7.00
N PHE A 744 -7.26 -45.05 -7.94
CA PHE A 744 -7.16 -44.06 -9.01
C PHE A 744 -8.30 -43.05 -8.84
N SER A 745 -7.96 -41.77 -8.71
CA SER A 745 -8.95 -40.69 -8.53
C SER A 745 -8.67 -39.61 -9.57
N ALA A 746 -9.67 -39.32 -10.40
CA ALA A 746 -9.66 -38.18 -11.31
C ALA A 746 -10.84 -37.26 -10.94
N ARG A 747 -10.57 -35.97 -10.74
CA ARG A 747 -11.60 -34.96 -10.42
C ARG A 747 -11.35 -33.71 -11.23
N SER A 748 -12.40 -33.18 -11.84
CA SER A 748 -12.36 -31.86 -12.47
C SER A 748 -13.62 -31.09 -12.05
N THR A 749 -13.45 -29.83 -11.66
CA THR A 749 -14.55 -28.91 -11.32
C THR A 749 -14.32 -27.58 -12.02
N GLY A 750 -15.28 -27.14 -12.83
CA GLY A 750 -15.19 -25.89 -13.60
C GLY A 750 -16.46 -25.05 -13.45
N SER A 751 -16.32 -23.73 -13.57
CA SER A 751 -17.42 -22.78 -13.68
C SER A 751 -17.10 -21.74 -14.75
N ASP A 752 -17.76 -21.85 -15.90
CA ASP A 752 -17.46 -21.00 -17.06
C ASP A 752 -18.68 -20.16 -17.46
N ASP A 753 -18.46 -18.86 -17.66
CA ASP A 753 -19.49 -17.96 -18.17
C ASP A 753 -18.94 -16.95 -19.20
N ALA A 754 -19.84 -16.52 -20.07
CA ALA A 754 -19.57 -15.51 -21.09
C ALA A 754 -20.76 -14.55 -21.17
N LEU A 755 -20.49 -13.27 -20.93
CA LEU A 755 -21.47 -12.19 -20.87
C LEU A 755 -21.14 -11.12 -21.90
N ALA A 756 -22.05 -10.88 -22.84
CA ALA A 756 -21.93 -9.79 -23.80
C ALA A 756 -23.11 -8.82 -23.67
N LYS A 757 -22.85 -7.54 -23.43
CA LYS A 757 -23.85 -6.48 -23.36
C LYS A 757 -23.50 -5.35 -24.32
N ALA A 758 -24.30 -5.17 -25.36
CA ALA A 758 -24.17 -4.05 -26.28
C ALA A 758 -25.39 -3.11 -26.16
N SER A 759 -25.16 -1.79 -26.19
CA SER A 759 -26.22 -0.79 -26.25
C SER A 759 -25.92 0.30 -27.29
N SER A 760 -27.00 0.92 -27.77
CA SER A 760 -26.96 2.14 -28.60
C SER A 760 -28.17 3.03 -28.28
N ALA A 761 -27.95 4.19 -27.67
CA ALA A 761 -28.98 5.16 -27.32
C ALA A 761 -28.92 6.40 -28.21
N GLY A 762 -30.09 6.97 -28.57
CA GLY A 762 -30.22 8.32 -29.14
C GLY A 762 -30.71 8.47 -30.58
N GLY A 763 -31.38 7.46 -31.17
CA GLY A 763 -32.13 7.70 -32.41
C GLY A 763 -33.36 8.59 -32.15
N GLU A 764 -33.51 9.70 -32.86
CA GLU A 764 -34.79 10.42 -32.93
C GLU A 764 -35.91 9.44 -33.33
N GLN A 765 -37.03 9.45 -32.62
CA GLN A 765 -38.25 8.77 -33.07
C GLN A 765 -38.70 9.41 -34.39
N THR A 766 -38.46 8.75 -35.52
CA THR A 766 -39.08 9.10 -36.81
C THR A 766 -40.47 8.50 -36.94
#